data_AF-A0A9E6E0T7-F1
#
_entry.id   AF-A0A9E6E0T7-F1
#
_cell.length_a   1.000
_cell.length_b   1.000
_cell.length_c   1.000
_cell.angle_alpha   90.00
_cell.angle_beta   90.00
_cell.angle_gamma   90.00
#
_symmetry.space_group_name_H-M   'P 1'
#
loop_
_entity.id
_entity.type
_entity.pdbx_description
1 polymer ?
#
loop_
_entity_poly.entity_id
_entity_poly.type
_entity_poly.pdbx_seq_one_letter_code
_entity_poly.pdbx_strand_id
1 'polypeptide(L)'
;MKMGELYVNGKGVELNYQTAKTWFDKALMGSSPEPSAQNSMGHLYEHGLGVDIDLERAKQWYQKAMEQDFSPAYTNMGELMGGYSELNLYRRAIAFYDFDPRALYKLGEVCSRINDPGCTFEEKQTDWTLRAVEAGVIEAMFNLGEKNERLAKMSQRYYVEAAKWYEQAANKGHAPSILKIAQFYEQGIGVDLNPEKSAQYYLAAAELGSTEAQFKIGHFFLSGFGVVMDYANAYNWLDKAHSQGYVAAATTLAKLYETGKGVTQNYQQAFKLYESSALSLDMEAQYQLGLMYINGLGVDIDPVAGKAWLIQAATKGHKQAHSLTYSPIVNIVDNFYATAVLRQDGSVVTWGNSEKGGSSLDVRDQLVEGVTSIHYGDGNGFVALKEDGSVVAWGDKYSESISLVKDKLTSGVKSIHTGDGSFAALKNDGSVVTWGHSKRGGDSSAVADKLLSGVTKIFTGEWFLAAFKDTGELVIWGDVSQDSLSASLSSGVVDIASNLEGGLVLKADGTIVTWPRLGLSNVSPSHIPENVLGKVKAVFTSLDGLVMLNEEGNTLWWNDRAYLTPFPKGIDSLVVNRFPSCYVGYKLDGTTYSWCLYTQPKEIPQSDSPVKQVVTSARGFAVLKEDGSLTSWQHDSSTYKLEFGYFQTSSVKSMVSNYSSFAALRNDKTVVSWGEVSTSTPDGGENPELASKLVNVERLFAGRRGFYAVRADESVVVWGSVESLINEKQNVFVDQSVVLNPPS
;
A
#
# COMPACT_ATOMS: atom_id res chain seq x y z
N MET A 1 -45.02 32.01 -38.17
CA MET A 1 -44.11 31.90 -37.02
C MET A 1 -44.26 30.59 -36.25
N LYS A 2 -45.35 30.38 -35.49
CA LYS A 2 -45.51 29.24 -34.57
C LYS A 2 -45.15 27.86 -35.14
N MET A 3 -45.53 27.58 -36.40
CA MET A 3 -45.15 26.32 -37.06
C MET A 3 -43.63 26.14 -37.16
N GLY A 4 -42.88 27.20 -37.48
CA GLY A 4 -41.42 27.15 -37.52
C GLY A 4 -40.82 26.86 -36.15
N GLU A 5 -41.34 27.47 -35.08
CA GLU A 5 -40.89 27.22 -33.70
C GLU A 5 -41.10 25.76 -33.26
N LEU A 6 -42.20 25.13 -33.68
CA LEU A 6 -42.44 23.72 -33.37
C LEU A 6 -41.35 22.82 -33.97
N TYR A 7 -40.93 23.09 -35.20
CA TYR A 7 -39.86 22.35 -35.88
C TYR A 7 -38.46 22.64 -35.34
N VAL A 8 -38.18 23.87 -34.87
CA VAL A 8 -36.92 24.21 -34.18
C VAL A 8 -36.80 23.46 -32.85
N ASN A 9 -37.92 23.34 -32.13
CA ASN A 9 -37.93 22.78 -30.77
C ASN A 9 -38.33 21.30 -30.70
N GLY A 10 -38.64 20.65 -31.83
CA GLY A 10 -39.14 19.27 -31.86
C GLY A 10 -40.45 19.06 -31.07
N LYS A 11 -41.28 20.11 -30.93
CA LYS A 11 -42.49 20.06 -30.10
C LYS A 11 -43.67 19.53 -30.90
N GLY A 12 -44.00 18.25 -30.72
CA GLY A 12 -45.11 17.59 -31.43
C GLY A 12 -44.82 17.30 -32.92
N VAL A 13 -43.59 17.53 -33.37
CA VAL A 13 -43.06 17.22 -34.71
C VAL A 13 -41.59 16.82 -34.57
N GLU A 14 -41.06 16.05 -35.52
CA GLU A 14 -39.63 15.77 -35.59
C GLU A 14 -38.84 17.07 -35.81
N LEU A 15 -37.72 17.21 -35.09
CA LEU A 15 -36.85 18.39 -35.19
C LEU A 15 -36.31 18.52 -36.61
N ASN A 16 -36.57 19.65 -37.27
CA ASN A 16 -36.17 19.87 -38.66
C ASN A 16 -35.98 21.36 -38.97
N TYR A 17 -34.72 21.80 -38.97
CA TYR A 17 -34.37 23.21 -39.19
C TYR A 17 -34.65 23.70 -40.62
N GLN A 18 -34.56 22.82 -41.62
CA GLN A 18 -34.87 23.19 -43.01
C GLN A 18 -36.36 23.52 -43.15
N THR A 19 -37.22 22.68 -42.59
CA THR A 19 -38.67 22.90 -42.57
C THR A 19 -39.01 24.12 -41.72
N ALA A 20 -38.37 24.31 -40.56
CA ALA A 20 -38.54 25.51 -39.75
C ALA A 20 -38.24 26.79 -40.55
N LYS A 21 -37.12 26.82 -41.27
CA LYS A 21 -36.73 27.93 -42.15
C LYS A 21 -37.82 28.25 -43.17
N THR A 22 -38.39 27.23 -43.84
CA THR A 22 -39.47 27.49 -44.82
C THR A 22 -40.70 28.16 -44.21
N TRP A 23 -41.01 27.86 -42.95
CA TRP A 23 -42.11 28.49 -42.21
C TRP A 23 -41.77 29.91 -41.77
N PHE A 24 -40.51 30.17 -41.42
CA PHE A 24 -40.04 31.53 -41.15
C PHE A 24 -40.03 32.37 -42.43
N ASP A 25 -39.53 31.84 -43.56
CA ASP A 25 -39.58 32.52 -44.85
C ASP A 25 -41.02 32.93 -45.21
N LYS A 26 -42.00 32.03 -45.02
CA LYS A 26 -43.43 32.35 -45.21
C LYS A 26 -43.93 33.45 -44.28
N ALA A 27 -43.50 33.46 -43.02
CA ALA A 27 -43.86 34.49 -42.05
C ALA A 27 -43.27 35.88 -42.39
N LEU A 28 -42.26 35.91 -43.26
CA LEU A 28 -41.59 37.14 -43.70
C LEU A 28 -42.14 37.72 -45.01
N MET A 29 -43.03 37.01 -45.72
CA MET A 29 -43.58 37.41 -47.04
C MET A 29 -44.77 38.40 -46.98
N GLY A 30 -45.16 38.87 -45.78
CA GLY A 30 -46.27 39.80 -45.58
C GLY A 30 -45.88 41.29 -45.62
N SER A 31 -46.87 42.19 -45.69
CA SER A 31 -46.65 43.65 -45.64
C SER A 31 -46.18 44.17 -44.28
N SER A 32 -46.21 43.32 -43.25
CA SER A 32 -45.64 43.56 -41.91
C SER A 32 -44.93 42.28 -41.45
N PRO A 33 -43.65 42.08 -41.78
CA PRO A 33 -42.90 40.88 -41.42
C PRO A 33 -42.74 40.75 -39.90
N GLU A 34 -43.09 39.58 -39.36
CA GLU A 34 -43.09 39.35 -37.91
C GLU A 34 -41.66 39.42 -37.32
N PRO A 35 -41.39 40.26 -36.30
CA PRO A 35 -40.03 40.44 -35.78
C PRO A 35 -39.46 39.19 -35.10
N SER A 36 -40.33 38.33 -34.54
CA SER A 36 -39.96 37.02 -34.00
C SER A 36 -39.41 36.08 -35.08
N ALA A 37 -39.99 36.09 -36.28
CA ALA A 37 -39.52 35.31 -37.43
C ALA A 37 -38.21 35.86 -37.99
N GLN A 38 -38.04 37.19 -37.99
CA GLN A 38 -36.76 37.83 -38.34
C GLN A 38 -35.66 37.42 -37.36
N ASN A 39 -35.93 37.50 -36.05
CA ASN A 39 -35.00 37.06 -35.01
C ASN A 39 -34.66 35.57 -35.13
N SER A 40 -35.65 34.72 -35.39
CA SER A 40 -35.43 33.27 -35.58
C SER A 40 -34.59 32.97 -36.81
N MET A 41 -34.78 33.71 -37.91
CA MET A 41 -33.90 33.59 -39.08
C MET A 41 -32.47 34.01 -38.77
N GLY A 42 -32.28 35.07 -37.96
CA GLY A 42 -30.96 35.46 -37.48
C GLY A 42 -30.26 34.30 -36.76
N HIS A 43 -30.97 33.65 -35.83
CA HIS A 43 -30.45 32.53 -35.06
C HIS A 43 -30.09 31.30 -35.91
N LEU A 44 -30.88 31.00 -36.96
CA LEU A 44 -30.55 29.91 -37.88
C LEU A 44 -29.23 30.17 -38.62
N TYR A 45 -29.00 31.38 -39.12
CA TYR A 45 -27.77 31.73 -39.83
C TYR A 45 -26.56 31.87 -38.90
N GLU A 46 -26.76 32.28 -37.64
CA GLU A 46 -25.68 32.35 -36.66
C GLU A 46 -25.12 30.96 -36.32
N HIS A 47 -26.00 29.98 -36.14
CA HIS A 47 -25.64 28.64 -35.64
C HIS A 47 -25.57 27.56 -36.74
N GLY A 48 -25.83 27.91 -38.00
CA GLY A 48 -25.81 26.97 -39.13
C GLY A 48 -26.93 25.93 -39.08
N LEU A 49 -28.09 26.31 -38.54
CA LEU A 49 -29.22 25.40 -38.32
C LEU A 49 -30.10 25.33 -39.58
N GLY A 50 -29.88 24.31 -40.41
CA GLY A 50 -30.61 24.16 -41.68
C GLY A 50 -30.23 25.19 -42.76
N VAL A 51 -29.13 25.90 -42.56
CA VAL A 51 -28.48 26.86 -43.47
C VAL A 51 -26.98 26.86 -43.19
N ASP A 52 -26.17 27.33 -44.14
CA ASP A 52 -24.76 27.60 -43.85
C ASP A 52 -24.63 28.77 -42.85
N ILE A 53 -23.60 28.71 -42.01
CA ILE A 53 -23.28 29.79 -41.06
C ILE A 53 -22.98 31.08 -41.85
N ASP A 54 -23.71 32.14 -41.56
CA ASP A 54 -23.58 33.46 -42.19
C ASP A 54 -23.87 34.56 -41.15
N LEU A 55 -22.82 34.98 -40.44
CA LEU A 55 -22.92 35.93 -39.33
C LEU A 55 -23.37 37.33 -39.77
N GLU A 56 -23.01 37.76 -40.98
CA GLU A 56 -23.46 39.05 -41.52
C GLU A 56 -24.96 39.03 -41.81
N ARG A 57 -25.45 37.92 -42.35
CA ARG A 57 -26.88 37.74 -42.58
C ARG A 57 -27.65 37.58 -41.28
N ALA A 58 -27.07 36.90 -40.29
CA ALA A 58 -27.64 36.82 -38.94
C ALA A 58 -27.81 38.22 -38.34
N LYS A 59 -26.75 39.05 -38.42
CA LYS A 59 -26.75 40.44 -37.97
C LYS A 59 -27.83 41.28 -38.66
N GLN A 60 -27.97 41.19 -39.98
CA GLN A 60 -29.00 41.90 -40.73
C GLN A 60 -30.42 41.51 -40.29
N TRP A 61 -30.64 40.23 -40.00
CA TRP A 61 -31.94 39.76 -39.51
C TRP A 61 -32.23 40.26 -38.10
N TYR A 62 -31.25 40.24 -37.20
CA TYR A 62 -31.39 40.86 -35.88
C TYR A 62 -31.66 42.37 -35.96
N GLN A 63 -30.98 43.10 -36.86
CA GLN A 63 -31.24 44.53 -37.08
C GLN A 63 -32.69 44.81 -37.49
N LYS A 64 -33.23 44.03 -38.44
CA LYS A 64 -34.63 44.17 -38.86
C LYS A 64 -35.63 43.94 -37.73
N ALA A 65 -35.35 42.99 -36.84
CA ALA A 65 -36.17 42.74 -35.67
C ALA A 65 -36.04 43.87 -34.63
N MET A 66 -34.82 44.41 -34.43
CA MET A 66 -34.55 45.55 -33.55
C MET A 66 -35.21 46.86 -34.04
N GLU A 67 -35.32 47.08 -35.35
CA GLU A 67 -36.07 48.21 -35.95
C GLU A 67 -37.57 48.17 -35.59
N GLN A 68 -38.07 47.02 -35.15
CA GLN A 68 -39.43 46.82 -34.65
C GLN A 68 -39.49 46.74 -33.11
N ASP A 69 -38.41 47.16 -32.43
CA ASP A 69 -38.26 47.15 -30.98
C ASP A 69 -38.42 45.77 -30.32
N PHE A 70 -38.07 44.69 -31.03
CA PHE A 70 -38.20 43.33 -30.51
C PHE A 70 -37.05 42.95 -29.58
N SER A 71 -37.34 42.84 -28.27
CA SER A 71 -36.35 42.65 -27.20
C SER A 71 -35.39 41.47 -27.41
N PRO A 72 -35.83 40.25 -27.79
CA PRO A 72 -34.91 39.13 -27.98
C PRO A 72 -33.85 39.36 -29.07
N ALA A 73 -34.13 40.21 -30.06
CA ALA A 73 -33.15 40.53 -31.10
C ALA A 73 -32.03 41.42 -30.57
N TYR A 74 -32.30 42.29 -29.60
CA TYR A 74 -31.27 43.05 -28.90
C TYR A 74 -30.35 42.12 -28.08
N THR A 75 -30.90 41.14 -27.37
CA THR A 75 -30.10 40.13 -26.64
C THR A 75 -29.23 39.32 -27.61
N ASN A 76 -29.83 38.74 -28.65
CA ASN A 76 -29.10 37.93 -29.63
C ASN A 76 -28.03 38.75 -30.39
N MET A 77 -28.32 40.00 -30.74
CA MET A 77 -27.33 40.91 -31.33
C MET A 77 -26.18 41.23 -30.37
N GLY A 78 -26.47 41.36 -29.07
CA GLY A 78 -25.46 41.57 -28.04
C GLY A 78 -24.47 40.40 -27.97
N GLU A 79 -25.00 39.18 -27.99
CA GLU A 79 -24.22 37.94 -28.00
C GLU A 79 -23.38 37.79 -29.27
N LEU A 80 -23.96 38.10 -30.44
CA LEU A 80 -23.30 38.02 -31.74
C LEU A 80 -22.12 39.01 -31.88
N MET A 81 -22.27 40.25 -31.42
CA MET A 81 -21.26 41.30 -31.62
C MET A 81 -20.13 41.26 -30.59
N GLY A 82 -20.42 40.92 -29.34
CA GLY A 82 -19.47 40.96 -28.22
C GLY A 82 -18.88 42.35 -27.93
N GLY A 83 -18.08 42.44 -26.85
CA GLY A 83 -17.33 43.64 -26.48
C GLY A 83 -18.20 44.82 -26.01
N TYR A 84 -17.65 46.04 -25.98
CA TYR A 84 -18.30 47.22 -25.35
C TYR A 84 -19.70 47.58 -25.89
N SER A 85 -20.06 47.16 -27.11
CA SER A 85 -21.38 47.39 -27.70
C SER A 85 -22.51 46.53 -27.11
N GLU A 86 -22.18 45.45 -26.39
CA GLU A 86 -23.16 44.49 -25.86
C GLU A 86 -24.00 45.08 -24.70
N LEU A 87 -23.39 45.92 -23.86
CA LEU A 87 -24.05 46.54 -22.70
C LEU A 87 -25.28 47.37 -23.06
N ASN A 88 -25.17 48.19 -24.10
CA ASN A 88 -26.27 49.04 -24.53
C ASN A 88 -27.42 48.23 -25.14
N LEU A 89 -27.11 47.08 -25.75
CA LEU A 89 -28.11 46.19 -26.31
C LEU A 89 -28.87 45.45 -25.19
N TYR A 90 -28.18 44.91 -24.19
CA TYR A 90 -28.84 44.28 -23.05
C TYR A 90 -29.70 45.28 -22.25
N ARG A 91 -29.20 46.51 -22.02
CA ARG A 91 -30.01 47.58 -21.38
C ARG A 91 -31.28 47.90 -22.16
N ARG A 92 -31.21 47.95 -23.49
CA ARG A 92 -32.39 48.16 -24.35
C ARG A 92 -33.36 47.00 -24.26
N ALA A 93 -32.88 45.75 -24.34
CA ALA A 93 -33.69 44.56 -24.16
C ALA A 93 -34.42 44.51 -22.80
N ILE A 94 -33.85 45.15 -21.77
CA ILE A 94 -34.46 45.26 -20.44
C ILE A 94 -35.54 46.37 -20.37
N ALA A 95 -35.41 47.42 -21.19
CA ALA A 95 -36.25 48.62 -21.10
C ALA A 95 -37.55 48.55 -21.90
N PHE A 96 -37.66 47.64 -22.87
CA PHE A 96 -38.84 47.50 -23.73
C PHE A 96 -39.96 46.67 -23.10
N TYR A 97 -41.18 46.84 -23.63
CA TYR A 97 -42.39 46.20 -23.10
C TYR A 97 -42.41 44.68 -23.27
N ASP A 98 -41.78 44.15 -24.33
CA ASP A 98 -41.62 42.72 -24.61
C ASP A 98 -40.33 42.14 -23.98
N PHE A 99 -39.86 42.78 -22.91
CA PHE A 99 -38.75 42.42 -22.03
C PHE A 99 -38.23 40.98 -22.19
N ASP A 100 -36.96 40.83 -22.61
CA ASP A 100 -36.27 39.53 -22.63
C ASP A 100 -35.53 39.30 -21.29
N PRO A 101 -36.02 38.41 -20.42
CA PRO A 101 -35.40 38.17 -19.12
C PRO A 101 -33.95 37.68 -19.21
N ARG A 102 -33.54 37.06 -20.33
CA ARG A 102 -32.15 36.61 -20.56
C ARG A 102 -31.15 37.77 -20.58
N ALA A 103 -31.60 38.97 -20.96
CA ALA A 103 -30.79 40.18 -20.96
C ALA A 103 -30.29 40.55 -19.56
N LEU A 104 -31.05 40.24 -18.49
CA LEU A 104 -30.62 40.47 -17.10
C LEU A 104 -29.38 39.65 -16.76
N TYR A 105 -29.37 38.38 -17.15
CA TYR A 105 -28.25 37.48 -16.89
C TYR A 105 -27.00 37.89 -17.69
N LYS A 106 -27.18 38.17 -19.00
CA LYS A 106 -26.09 38.60 -19.87
C LYS A 106 -25.48 39.93 -19.42
N LEU A 107 -26.30 40.89 -18.99
CA LEU A 107 -25.83 42.15 -18.38
C LEU A 107 -25.00 41.89 -17.11
N GLY A 108 -25.47 40.98 -16.25
CA GLY A 108 -24.74 40.57 -15.05
C GLY A 108 -23.39 39.90 -15.33
N GLU A 109 -23.34 39.00 -16.31
CA GLU A 109 -22.10 38.34 -16.75
C GLU A 109 -21.06 39.37 -17.22
N VAL A 110 -21.47 40.33 -18.06
CA VAL A 110 -20.60 41.41 -18.53
C VAL A 110 -20.11 42.27 -17.36
N CYS A 111 -21.01 42.72 -16.48
CA CYS A 111 -20.64 43.57 -15.34
C CYS A 111 -19.85 42.86 -14.24
N SER A 112 -19.86 41.53 -14.19
CA SER A 112 -19.06 40.73 -13.25
C SER A 112 -17.57 40.62 -13.64
N ARG A 113 -17.23 40.93 -14.91
CA ARG A 113 -15.84 41.02 -15.36
C ARG A 113 -15.17 42.23 -14.72
N ILE A 114 -14.22 41.98 -13.81
CA ILE A 114 -13.53 43.02 -13.05
C ILE A 114 -12.82 43.96 -14.04
N ASN A 115 -13.12 45.26 -13.95
CA ASN A 115 -12.61 46.38 -14.76
C ASN A 115 -13.37 46.75 -16.04
N ASP A 116 -14.62 46.34 -16.25
CA ASP A 116 -15.40 46.94 -17.35
C ASP A 116 -15.80 48.41 -17.02
N PRO A 117 -15.29 49.42 -17.78
CA PRO A 117 -15.65 50.83 -17.57
C PRO A 117 -17.06 51.19 -18.07
N GLY A 118 -17.72 50.31 -18.83
CA GLY A 118 -19.05 50.53 -19.40
C GLY A 118 -20.23 50.28 -18.45
N CYS A 119 -20.01 49.57 -17.34
CA CYS A 119 -21.04 49.30 -16.33
C CYS A 119 -21.12 50.41 -15.27
N THR A 120 -22.34 50.83 -14.92
CA THR A 120 -22.58 51.82 -13.87
C THR A 120 -22.26 51.26 -12.48
N PHE A 121 -22.10 52.14 -11.50
CA PHE A 121 -21.88 51.74 -10.10
C PHE A 121 -23.04 50.89 -9.55
N GLU A 122 -24.28 51.26 -9.88
CA GLU A 122 -25.48 50.52 -9.47
C GLU A 122 -25.54 49.14 -10.13
N GLU A 123 -25.21 49.04 -11.42
CA GLU A 123 -25.16 47.75 -12.14
C GLU A 123 -24.11 46.81 -11.55
N LYS A 124 -22.97 47.34 -11.07
CA LYS A 124 -21.92 46.54 -10.39
C LYS A 124 -22.35 46.06 -9.00
N GLN A 125 -23.28 46.74 -8.35
CA GLN A 125 -23.82 46.35 -7.03
C GLN A 125 -25.06 45.45 -7.12
N THR A 126 -25.67 45.34 -8.29
CA THR A 126 -26.90 44.58 -8.49
C THR A 126 -26.61 43.07 -8.56
N ASP A 127 -27.33 42.25 -7.79
CA ASP A 127 -27.34 40.79 -8.00
C ASP A 127 -28.24 40.45 -9.19
N TRP A 128 -27.66 40.54 -10.39
CA TRP A 128 -28.33 40.25 -11.65
C TRP A 128 -28.85 38.82 -11.74
N THR A 129 -28.20 37.86 -11.06
CA THR A 129 -28.67 36.48 -11.02
C THR A 129 -29.99 36.40 -10.28
N LEU A 130 -30.11 37.08 -9.13
CA LEU A 130 -31.35 37.13 -8.38
C LEU A 130 -32.49 37.82 -9.17
N ARG A 131 -32.20 38.93 -9.85
CA ARG A 131 -33.19 39.61 -10.70
C ARG A 131 -33.65 38.73 -11.86
N ALA A 132 -32.74 37.99 -12.49
CA ALA A 132 -33.07 37.06 -13.57
C ALA A 132 -33.94 35.89 -13.07
N VAL A 133 -33.69 35.41 -11.86
CA VAL A 133 -34.52 34.40 -11.18
C VAL A 133 -35.93 34.94 -10.88
N GLU A 134 -36.05 36.15 -10.35
CA GLU A 134 -37.34 36.82 -10.12
C GLU A 134 -38.12 37.01 -11.43
N ALA A 135 -37.42 37.23 -12.53
CA ALA A 135 -37.98 37.31 -13.88
C ALA A 135 -38.28 35.93 -14.52
N GLY A 136 -38.00 34.82 -13.82
CA GLY A 136 -38.34 33.46 -14.24
C GLY A 136 -37.34 32.80 -15.20
N VAL A 137 -36.12 33.33 -15.35
CA VAL A 137 -35.06 32.74 -16.20
C VAL A 137 -34.60 31.41 -15.62
N ILE A 138 -34.75 30.34 -16.39
CA ILE A 138 -34.47 28.96 -15.96
C ILE A 138 -32.97 28.76 -15.73
N GLU A 139 -32.13 29.25 -16.63
CA GLU A 139 -30.67 29.17 -16.55
C GLU A 139 -30.14 29.91 -15.31
N ALA A 140 -30.75 31.03 -14.96
CA ALA A 140 -30.39 31.79 -13.77
C ALA A 140 -30.72 31.02 -12.48
N MET A 141 -31.83 30.26 -12.45
CA MET A 141 -32.17 29.39 -11.33
C MET A 141 -31.12 28.27 -11.18
N PHE A 142 -30.73 27.62 -12.27
CA PHE A 142 -29.66 26.60 -12.24
C PHE A 142 -28.32 27.18 -11.75
N ASN A 143 -27.90 28.32 -12.30
CA ASN A 143 -26.65 28.98 -11.93
C ASN A 143 -26.64 29.45 -10.47
N LEU A 144 -27.79 29.90 -9.96
CA LEU A 144 -27.95 30.22 -8.54
C LEU A 144 -27.85 28.97 -7.67
N GLY A 145 -28.37 27.82 -8.14
CA GLY A 145 -28.14 26.52 -7.54
C GLY A 145 -26.66 26.18 -7.41
N GLU A 146 -25.90 26.27 -8.50
CA GLU A 146 -24.45 26.00 -8.51
C GLU A 146 -23.66 26.96 -7.60
N LYS A 147 -24.01 28.25 -7.62
CA LYS A 147 -23.40 29.26 -6.74
C LYS A 147 -23.59 28.88 -5.28
N ASN A 148 -24.80 28.49 -4.89
CA ASN A 148 -25.09 28.07 -3.52
C ASN A 148 -24.38 26.75 -3.16
N GLU A 149 -24.31 25.78 -4.07
CA GLU A 149 -23.56 24.52 -3.87
C GLU A 149 -22.06 24.80 -3.59
N ARG A 150 -21.44 25.74 -4.32
CA ARG A 150 -20.05 26.17 -4.07
C ARG A 150 -19.88 26.83 -2.69
N LEU A 151 -20.86 27.64 -2.27
CA LEU A 151 -20.88 28.29 -0.96
C LEU A 151 -21.19 27.32 0.18
N ALA A 152 -21.72 26.14 -0.10
CA ALA A 152 -22.14 25.17 0.91
C ALA A 152 -20.99 24.62 1.76
N LYS A 153 -19.74 24.72 1.27
CA LYS A 153 -18.53 24.48 2.08
C LYS A 153 -18.42 25.39 3.31
N MET A 154 -19.07 26.57 3.28
CA MET A 154 -19.07 27.55 4.38
C MET A 154 -20.26 27.36 5.33
N SER A 155 -21.38 26.85 4.84
CA SER A 155 -22.58 26.61 5.65
C SER A 155 -23.55 25.67 4.94
N GLN A 156 -24.03 24.67 5.68
CA GLN A 156 -25.02 23.69 5.20
C GLN A 156 -26.32 24.33 4.69
N ARG A 157 -26.68 25.54 5.16
CA ARG A 157 -27.88 26.27 4.70
C ARG A 157 -27.90 26.52 3.19
N TYR A 158 -26.74 26.63 2.56
CA TYR A 158 -26.66 26.87 1.12
C TYR A 158 -27.01 25.64 0.30
N TYR A 159 -26.89 24.41 0.83
CA TYR A 159 -27.44 23.24 0.14
C TYR A 159 -28.97 23.30 0.05
N VAL A 160 -29.65 23.82 1.08
CA VAL A 160 -31.11 24.00 1.07
C VAL A 160 -31.52 25.00 -0.02
N GLU A 161 -30.83 26.13 -0.11
CA GLU A 161 -31.08 27.11 -1.17
C GLU A 161 -30.74 26.55 -2.56
N ALA A 162 -29.63 25.81 -2.70
CA ALA A 162 -29.28 25.16 -3.95
C ALA A 162 -30.38 24.18 -4.43
N ALA A 163 -30.86 23.33 -3.52
CA ALA A 163 -31.92 22.37 -3.79
C ALA A 163 -33.21 23.06 -4.27
N LYS A 164 -33.60 24.15 -3.58
CA LYS A 164 -34.78 24.94 -3.93
C LYS A 164 -34.70 25.50 -5.35
N TRP A 165 -33.53 26.00 -5.76
CA TRP A 165 -33.37 26.56 -7.11
C TRP A 165 -33.26 25.49 -8.19
N TYR A 166 -32.57 24.37 -7.91
CA TYR A 166 -32.57 23.22 -8.80
C TYR A 166 -33.98 22.65 -8.99
N GLU A 167 -34.77 22.50 -7.92
CA GLU A 167 -36.15 21.98 -8.01
C GLU A 167 -37.06 22.91 -8.84
N GLN A 168 -36.97 24.23 -8.65
CA GLN A 168 -37.74 25.18 -9.46
C GLN A 168 -37.39 25.13 -10.94
N ALA A 169 -36.10 25.05 -11.27
CA ALA A 169 -35.64 24.89 -12.64
C ALA A 169 -36.04 23.52 -13.23
N ALA A 170 -35.97 22.45 -12.44
CA ALA A 170 -36.37 21.10 -12.83
C ALA A 170 -37.88 21.03 -13.15
N ASN A 171 -38.72 21.65 -12.34
CA ASN A 171 -40.17 21.75 -12.56
C ASN A 171 -40.53 22.52 -13.85
N LYS A 172 -39.58 23.30 -14.41
CA LYS A 172 -39.70 23.98 -15.69
C LYS A 172 -39.09 23.20 -16.86
N GLY A 173 -38.65 21.96 -16.63
CA GLY A 173 -38.11 21.06 -17.66
C GLY A 173 -36.61 21.23 -17.93
N HIS A 174 -35.85 21.90 -17.06
CA HIS A 174 -34.41 22.07 -17.25
C HIS A 174 -33.64 20.77 -16.98
N ALA A 175 -33.16 20.11 -18.04
CA ALA A 175 -32.53 18.78 -17.94
C ALA A 175 -31.36 18.70 -16.94
N PRO A 176 -30.39 19.66 -16.91
CA PRO A 176 -29.32 19.63 -15.90
C PRO A 176 -29.83 19.76 -14.47
N SER A 177 -30.88 20.56 -14.24
CA SER A 177 -31.47 20.72 -12.91
C SER A 177 -32.24 19.49 -12.46
N ILE A 178 -32.92 18.80 -13.39
CA ILE A 178 -33.61 17.52 -13.10
C ILE A 178 -32.60 16.49 -12.58
N LEU A 179 -31.44 16.36 -13.24
CA LEU A 179 -30.38 15.46 -12.78
C LEU A 179 -29.83 15.87 -11.41
N LYS A 180 -29.55 17.16 -11.21
CA LYS A 180 -29.02 17.69 -9.94
C LYS A 180 -29.98 17.50 -8.78
N ILE A 181 -31.26 17.80 -8.95
CA ILE A 181 -32.24 17.62 -7.86
C ILE A 181 -32.46 16.13 -7.55
N ALA A 182 -32.34 15.24 -8.54
CA ALA A 182 -32.39 13.79 -8.33
C ALA A 182 -31.24 13.31 -7.40
N GLN A 183 -30.02 13.78 -7.63
CA GLN A 183 -28.85 13.52 -6.78
C GLN A 183 -29.04 14.08 -5.36
N PHE A 184 -29.64 15.27 -5.23
CA PHE A 184 -29.91 15.88 -3.93
C PHE A 184 -30.89 15.05 -3.10
N TYR A 185 -31.98 14.57 -3.70
CA TYR A 185 -32.93 13.66 -3.03
C TYR A 185 -32.34 12.26 -2.76
N GLU A 186 -31.42 11.76 -3.62
CA GLU A 186 -30.71 10.48 -3.42
C GLU A 186 -29.82 10.54 -2.16
N GLN A 187 -29.09 11.65 -1.99
CA GLN A 187 -28.07 11.79 -0.94
C GLN A 187 -28.59 12.52 0.31
N GLY A 188 -29.79 13.09 0.27
CA GLY A 188 -30.32 13.93 1.35
C GLY A 188 -29.55 15.23 1.52
N ILE A 189 -29.07 15.83 0.43
CA ILE A 189 -28.30 17.07 0.44
C ILE A 189 -29.26 18.25 0.30
N GLY A 190 -29.40 19.08 1.34
CA GLY A 190 -30.26 20.28 1.31
C GLY A 190 -31.77 20.00 1.28
N VAL A 191 -32.16 18.74 1.12
CA VAL A 191 -33.51 18.19 1.20
C VAL A 191 -33.47 16.89 1.99
N ASP A 192 -34.60 16.48 2.55
CA ASP A 192 -34.70 15.17 3.16
C ASP A 192 -34.50 14.08 2.09
N LEU A 193 -33.72 13.05 2.43
CA LEU A 193 -33.54 11.88 1.57
C LEU A 193 -34.91 11.30 1.21
N ASN A 194 -35.18 11.22 -0.09
CA ASN A 194 -36.48 10.79 -0.60
C ASN A 194 -36.27 9.90 -1.84
N PRO A 195 -36.29 8.56 -1.66
CA PRO A 195 -36.03 7.63 -2.74
C PRO A 195 -37.03 7.78 -3.89
N GLU A 196 -38.31 7.97 -3.60
CA GLU A 196 -39.37 8.06 -4.60
C GLU A 196 -39.20 9.30 -5.49
N LYS A 197 -38.95 10.47 -4.89
CA LYS A 197 -38.68 11.70 -5.65
C LYS A 197 -37.39 11.60 -6.45
N SER A 198 -36.34 11.02 -5.86
CA SER A 198 -35.08 10.80 -6.57
C SER A 198 -35.30 9.94 -7.81
N ALA A 199 -36.01 8.81 -7.67
CA ALA A 199 -36.35 7.93 -8.78
C ALA A 199 -37.21 8.62 -9.84
N GLN A 200 -38.19 9.43 -9.45
CA GLN A 200 -39.03 10.19 -10.39
C GLN A 200 -38.20 11.17 -11.22
N TYR A 201 -37.31 11.96 -10.60
CA TYR A 201 -36.46 12.90 -11.33
C TYR A 201 -35.40 12.18 -12.18
N TYR A 202 -34.78 11.10 -11.69
CA TYR A 202 -33.86 10.30 -12.51
C TYR A 202 -34.57 9.66 -13.71
N LEU A 203 -35.79 9.14 -13.54
CA LEU A 203 -36.58 8.62 -14.65
C LEU A 203 -36.87 9.71 -15.68
N ALA A 204 -37.29 10.90 -15.25
CA ALA A 204 -37.52 12.04 -16.15
C ALA A 204 -36.24 12.46 -16.89
N ALA A 205 -35.09 12.51 -16.22
CA ALA A 205 -33.80 12.79 -16.87
C ALA A 205 -33.38 11.67 -17.83
N ALA A 206 -33.66 10.40 -17.51
CA ALA A 206 -33.35 9.26 -18.35
C ALA A 206 -34.18 9.25 -19.64
N GLU A 207 -35.45 9.64 -19.55
CA GLU A 207 -36.36 9.83 -20.70
C GLU A 207 -35.93 10.98 -21.61
N LEU A 208 -35.30 12.02 -21.05
CA LEU A 208 -34.65 13.10 -21.80
C LEU A 208 -33.29 12.70 -22.41
N GLY A 209 -32.84 11.45 -22.22
CA GLY A 209 -31.63 10.91 -22.83
C GLY A 209 -30.36 11.02 -21.99
N SER A 210 -30.43 11.44 -20.71
CA SER A 210 -29.25 11.50 -19.85
C SER A 210 -28.71 10.09 -19.54
N THR A 211 -27.50 9.79 -20.03
CA THR A 211 -26.84 8.50 -19.85
C THR A 211 -26.59 8.15 -18.37
N GLU A 212 -26.19 9.14 -17.56
CA GLU A 212 -26.01 8.95 -16.11
C GLU A 212 -27.35 8.61 -15.44
N ALA A 213 -28.43 9.30 -15.81
CA ALA A 213 -29.76 9.05 -15.26
C ALA A 213 -30.29 7.67 -15.66
N GLN A 214 -30.04 7.24 -16.90
CA GLN A 214 -30.38 5.89 -17.38
C GLN A 214 -29.67 4.81 -16.57
N PHE A 215 -28.38 4.98 -16.28
CA PHE A 215 -27.65 4.06 -15.41
C PHE A 215 -28.21 4.04 -13.97
N LYS A 216 -28.46 5.22 -13.39
CA LYS A 216 -28.98 5.37 -12.04
C LYS A 216 -30.35 4.74 -11.86
N ILE A 217 -31.30 5.04 -12.77
CA ILE A 217 -32.64 4.45 -12.70
C ILE A 217 -32.61 2.93 -12.93
N GLY A 218 -31.72 2.45 -13.80
CA GLY A 218 -31.42 1.03 -13.95
C GLY A 218 -31.01 0.39 -12.63
N HIS A 219 -30.07 1.01 -11.91
CA HIS A 219 -29.66 0.58 -10.57
C HIS A 219 -30.77 0.63 -9.52
N PHE A 220 -31.65 1.64 -9.57
CA PHE A 220 -32.78 1.74 -8.64
C PHE A 220 -33.77 0.60 -8.86
N PHE A 221 -34.02 0.20 -10.10
CA PHE A 221 -34.83 -0.99 -10.39
C PHE A 221 -34.16 -2.30 -9.91
N LEU A 222 -32.82 -2.37 -9.82
CA LEU A 222 -32.12 -3.52 -9.25
C LEU A 222 -32.24 -3.61 -7.73
N SER A 223 -32.20 -2.47 -7.03
CA SER A 223 -32.18 -2.40 -5.57
C SER A 223 -33.57 -2.19 -4.95
N GLY A 224 -34.54 -1.71 -5.73
CA GLY A 224 -35.84 -1.25 -5.23
C GLY A 224 -35.79 0.13 -4.55
N PHE A 225 -34.80 0.97 -4.85
CA PHE A 225 -34.68 2.30 -4.24
C PHE A 225 -35.67 3.28 -4.87
N GLY A 226 -36.75 3.61 -4.17
CA GLY A 226 -37.77 4.54 -4.65
C GLY A 226 -38.67 4.01 -5.79
N VAL A 227 -38.43 2.78 -6.23
CA VAL A 227 -39.20 2.06 -7.26
C VAL A 227 -39.39 0.62 -6.81
N VAL A 228 -40.39 -0.05 -7.37
CA VAL A 228 -40.53 -1.50 -7.20
C VAL A 228 -39.39 -2.18 -7.95
N MET A 229 -38.73 -3.15 -7.30
CA MET A 229 -37.65 -3.92 -7.90
C MET A 229 -38.13 -4.64 -9.17
N ASP A 230 -37.43 -4.42 -10.29
CA ASP A 230 -37.76 -4.96 -11.60
C ASP A 230 -36.51 -5.13 -12.46
N TYR A 231 -36.00 -6.35 -12.53
CA TYR A 231 -34.78 -6.65 -13.28
C TYR A 231 -34.92 -6.47 -14.80
N ALA A 232 -36.12 -6.58 -15.37
CA ALA A 232 -36.33 -6.40 -16.79
C ALA A 232 -36.27 -4.92 -17.17
N ASN A 233 -36.91 -4.06 -16.37
CA ASN A 233 -36.77 -2.61 -16.53
C ASN A 233 -35.35 -2.13 -16.24
N ALA A 234 -34.68 -2.71 -15.23
CA ALA A 234 -33.27 -2.43 -14.99
C ALA A 234 -32.40 -2.75 -16.22
N TYR A 235 -32.58 -3.93 -16.82
CA TYR A 235 -31.88 -4.31 -18.05
C TYR A 235 -32.11 -3.29 -19.16
N ASN A 236 -33.36 -2.92 -19.45
CA ASN A 236 -33.68 -1.99 -20.53
C ASN A 236 -33.01 -0.61 -20.36
N TRP A 237 -32.95 -0.09 -19.13
CA TRP A 237 -32.29 1.20 -18.87
C TRP A 237 -30.77 1.10 -18.90
N LEU A 238 -30.20 0.02 -18.36
CA LEU A 238 -28.76 -0.23 -18.40
C LEU A 238 -28.27 -0.47 -19.83
N ASP A 239 -29.04 -1.18 -20.66
CA ASP A 239 -28.73 -1.41 -22.07
C ASP A 239 -28.70 -0.11 -22.87
N LYS A 240 -29.66 0.80 -22.62
CA LYS A 240 -29.63 2.16 -23.18
C LYS A 240 -28.37 2.93 -22.74
N ALA A 241 -28.03 2.91 -21.45
CA ALA A 241 -26.84 3.59 -20.95
C ALA A 241 -25.55 2.99 -21.54
N HIS A 242 -25.49 1.66 -21.65
CA HIS A 242 -24.38 0.93 -22.25
C HIS A 242 -24.22 1.25 -23.73
N SER A 243 -25.31 1.29 -24.50
CA SER A 243 -25.30 1.63 -25.94
C SER A 243 -24.76 3.05 -26.21
N GLN A 244 -24.81 3.93 -25.21
CA GLN A 244 -24.24 5.28 -25.24
C GLN A 244 -22.82 5.35 -24.66
N GLY A 245 -22.18 4.21 -24.37
CA GLY A 245 -20.78 4.13 -23.93
C GLY A 245 -20.56 4.19 -22.42
N TYR A 246 -21.60 4.04 -21.58
CA TYR A 246 -21.44 4.08 -20.13
C TYR A 246 -20.85 2.77 -19.60
N VAL A 247 -19.55 2.77 -19.28
CA VAL A 247 -18.79 1.56 -18.88
C VAL A 247 -19.41 0.85 -17.68
N ALA A 248 -19.80 1.58 -16.63
CA ALA A 248 -20.38 0.95 -15.44
C ALA A 248 -21.71 0.22 -15.72
N ALA A 249 -22.45 0.63 -16.77
CA ALA A 249 -23.65 -0.08 -17.18
C ALA A 249 -23.32 -1.47 -17.76
N ALA A 250 -22.22 -1.59 -18.51
CA ALA A 250 -21.76 -2.87 -19.04
C ALA A 250 -21.41 -3.86 -17.91
N THR A 251 -20.72 -3.41 -16.87
CA THR A 251 -20.38 -4.22 -15.69
C THR A 251 -21.64 -4.73 -14.97
N THR A 252 -22.66 -3.88 -14.83
CA THR A 252 -23.93 -4.27 -14.21
C THR A 252 -24.76 -5.20 -15.10
N LEU A 253 -24.79 -4.99 -16.42
CA LEU A 253 -25.43 -5.90 -17.38
C LEU A 253 -24.77 -7.28 -17.38
N ALA A 254 -23.43 -7.32 -17.30
CA ALA A 254 -22.68 -8.57 -17.20
C ALA A 254 -23.16 -9.39 -15.99
N LYS A 255 -23.36 -8.74 -14.84
CA LYS A 255 -23.90 -9.37 -13.62
C LYS A 255 -25.34 -9.88 -13.78
N LEU A 256 -26.17 -9.21 -14.58
CA LEU A 256 -27.52 -9.72 -14.90
C LEU A 256 -27.46 -10.99 -15.73
N TYR A 257 -26.58 -11.04 -16.74
CA TYR A 257 -26.35 -12.26 -17.52
C TYR A 257 -25.70 -13.38 -16.71
N GLU A 258 -24.78 -13.05 -15.79
CA GLU A 258 -24.15 -14.02 -14.90
C GLU A 258 -25.16 -14.64 -13.93
N THR A 259 -26.06 -13.83 -13.36
CA THR A 259 -27.05 -14.30 -12.36
C THR A 259 -28.36 -14.79 -12.95
N GLY A 260 -28.65 -14.48 -14.22
CA GLY A 260 -29.93 -14.80 -14.86
C GLY A 260 -31.12 -13.99 -14.32
N LYS A 261 -30.87 -12.82 -13.74
CA LYS A 261 -31.93 -11.94 -13.20
C LYS A 261 -32.40 -10.97 -14.26
N GLY A 262 -33.68 -11.02 -14.62
CA GLY A 262 -34.27 -10.16 -15.66
C GLY A 262 -33.91 -10.55 -17.10
N VAL A 263 -32.92 -11.43 -17.28
CA VAL A 263 -32.49 -12.00 -18.55
C VAL A 263 -32.19 -13.49 -18.39
N THR A 264 -32.12 -14.23 -19.49
CA THR A 264 -31.66 -15.63 -19.44
C THR A 264 -30.18 -15.68 -19.08
N GLN A 265 -29.81 -16.53 -18.13
CA GLN A 265 -28.42 -16.68 -17.70
C GLN A 265 -27.52 -17.05 -18.88
N ASN A 266 -26.42 -16.32 -19.05
CA ASN A 266 -25.46 -16.56 -20.12
C ASN A 266 -24.06 -16.07 -19.74
N TYR A 267 -23.22 -17.01 -19.28
CA TYR A 267 -21.85 -16.70 -18.88
C TYR A 267 -20.97 -16.19 -20.03
N GLN A 268 -21.21 -16.60 -21.28
CA GLN A 268 -20.43 -16.10 -22.43
C GLN A 268 -20.72 -14.63 -22.72
N GLN A 269 -21.99 -14.19 -22.57
CA GLN A 269 -22.34 -12.78 -22.69
C GLN A 269 -21.83 -11.97 -21.51
N ALA A 270 -21.95 -12.50 -20.29
CA ALA A 270 -21.36 -11.89 -19.10
C ALA A 270 -19.84 -11.69 -19.27
N PHE A 271 -19.13 -12.72 -19.76
CA PHE A 271 -17.69 -12.68 -19.99
C PHE A 271 -17.30 -11.54 -20.94
N LYS A 272 -17.96 -11.43 -22.10
CA LYS A 272 -17.68 -10.37 -23.08
C LYS A 272 -17.88 -8.96 -22.52
N LEU A 273 -18.96 -8.77 -21.75
CA LEU A 273 -19.25 -7.48 -21.12
C LEU A 273 -18.20 -7.16 -20.04
N TYR A 274 -17.88 -8.12 -19.17
CA TYR A 274 -16.82 -7.96 -18.17
C TYR A 274 -15.45 -7.70 -18.80
N GLU A 275 -15.10 -8.39 -19.89
CA GLU A 275 -13.85 -8.16 -20.63
C GLU A 275 -13.79 -6.72 -21.17
N SER A 276 -14.86 -6.24 -21.80
CA SER A 276 -14.92 -4.86 -22.31
C SER A 276 -14.79 -3.80 -21.20
N SER A 277 -15.45 -4.01 -20.06
CA SER A 277 -15.34 -3.15 -18.89
C SER A 277 -13.96 -3.20 -18.23
N ALA A 278 -13.37 -4.40 -18.14
CA ALA A 278 -12.06 -4.61 -17.53
C ALA A 278 -10.94 -3.91 -18.34
N LEU A 279 -11.05 -3.91 -19.68
CA LEU A 279 -10.18 -3.15 -20.57
C LEU A 279 -10.36 -1.63 -20.41
N SER A 280 -11.56 -1.20 -20.02
CA SER A 280 -11.87 0.19 -19.64
C SER A 280 -11.47 0.51 -18.19
N LEU A 281 -10.64 -0.33 -17.57
CA LEU A 281 -10.07 -0.17 -16.23
C LEU A 281 -11.08 -0.28 -15.06
N ASP A 282 -12.28 -0.81 -15.28
CA ASP A 282 -13.25 -1.07 -14.21
C ASP A 282 -12.75 -2.18 -13.26
N MET A 283 -12.60 -1.86 -11.97
CA MET A 283 -12.05 -2.77 -10.98
C MET A 283 -12.94 -3.97 -10.66
N GLU A 284 -14.26 -3.77 -10.62
CA GLU A 284 -15.21 -4.84 -10.35
C GLU A 284 -15.22 -5.82 -11.53
N ALA A 285 -15.20 -5.31 -12.76
CA ALA A 285 -15.10 -6.13 -13.95
C ALA A 285 -13.78 -6.93 -14.01
N GLN A 286 -12.65 -6.30 -13.66
CA GLN A 286 -11.36 -7.00 -13.56
C GLN A 286 -11.41 -8.12 -12.52
N TYR A 287 -12.04 -7.88 -11.36
CA TYR A 287 -12.22 -8.91 -10.33
C TYR A 287 -13.09 -10.08 -10.83
N GLN A 288 -14.26 -9.78 -11.40
CA GLN A 288 -15.17 -10.81 -11.90
C GLN A 288 -14.56 -11.61 -13.05
N LEU A 289 -13.87 -10.94 -13.97
CA LEU A 289 -13.17 -11.60 -15.07
C LEU A 289 -12.09 -12.57 -14.54
N GLY A 290 -11.37 -12.16 -13.49
CA GLY A 290 -10.42 -13.01 -12.78
C GLY A 290 -11.06 -14.29 -12.25
N LEU A 291 -12.23 -14.19 -11.62
CA LEU A 291 -13.00 -15.34 -11.13
C LEU A 291 -13.55 -16.22 -12.27
N MET A 292 -13.97 -15.61 -13.38
CA MET A 292 -14.51 -16.35 -14.52
C MET A 292 -13.44 -17.24 -15.17
N TYR A 293 -12.22 -16.72 -15.33
CA TYR A 293 -11.08 -17.51 -15.81
C TYR A 293 -10.69 -18.64 -14.84
N ILE A 294 -10.69 -18.41 -13.53
CA ILE A 294 -10.35 -19.43 -12.54
C ILE A 294 -11.39 -20.57 -12.52
N ASN A 295 -12.67 -20.22 -12.63
CA ASN A 295 -13.77 -21.17 -12.49
C ASN A 295 -14.30 -21.73 -13.82
N GLY A 296 -13.77 -21.26 -14.97
CA GLY A 296 -14.23 -21.69 -16.29
C GLY A 296 -15.65 -21.26 -16.63
N LEU A 297 -16.05 -20.05 -16.18
CA LEU A 297 -17.40 -19.53 -16.40
C LEU A 297 -17.44 -18.74 -17.71
N GLY A 298 -18.01 -19.31 -18.77
CA GLY A 298 -18.13 -18.62 -20.07
C GLY A 298 -16.82 -18.51 -20.87
N VAL A 299 -15.73 -19.03 -20.33
CA VAL A 299 -14.38 -19.10 -20.90
C VAL A 299 -13.71 -20.39 -20.43
N ASP A 300 -12.67 -20.85 -21.12
CA ASP A 300 -11.85 -21.99 -20.67
C ASP A 300 -11.11 -21.64 -19.36
N ILE A 301 -10.86 -22.66 -18.54
CA ILE A 301 -10.16 -22.50 -17.27
C ILE A 301 -8.71 -22.06 -17.54
N ASP A 302 -8.37 -20.86 -17.06
CA ASP A 302 -7.01 -20.30 -17.10
C ASP A 302 -6.70 -19.58 -15.79
N PRO A 303 -6.17 -20.31 -14.78
CA PRO A 303 -5.88 -19.74 -13.47
C PRO A 303 -4.80 -18.65 -13.52
N VAL A 304 -3.90 -18.69 -14.52
CA VAL A 304 -2.82 -17.70 -14.68
C VAL A 304 -3.40 -16.38 -15.16
N ALA A 305 -4.21 -16.39 -16.21
CA ALA A 305 -4.94 -15.22 -16.67
C ALA A 305 -5.87 -14.68 -15.58
N GLY A 306 -6.57 -15.57 -14.87
CA GLY A 306 -7.46 -15.21 -13.78
C GLY A 306 -6.74 -14.48 -12.64
N LYS A 307 -5.60 -15.01 -12.17
CA LYS A 307 -4.76 -14.37 -11.15
C LYS A 307 -4.23 -13.00 -11.63
N ALA A 308 -3.84 -12.87 -12.89
CA ALA A 308 -3.39 -11.60 -13.45
C ALA A 308 -4.47 -10.50 -13.40
N TRP A 309 -5.71 -10.85 -13.73
CA TRP A 309 -6.85 -9.92 -13.63
C TRP A 309 -7.20 -9.55 -12.18
N LEU A 310 -7.19 -10.53 -11.27
CA LEU A 310 -7.38 -10.25 -9.84
C LEU A 310 -6.30 -9.32 -9.29
N ILE A 311 -5.03 -9.48 -9.70
CA ILE A 311 -3.94 -8.59 -9.30
C ILE A 311 -4.21 -7.17 -9.77
N GLN A 312 -4.63 -6.97 -11.02
CA GLN A 312 -4.96 -5.63 -11.54
C GLN A 312 -6.09 -4.98 -10.74
N ALA A 313 -7.13 -5.73 -10.39
CA ALA A 313 -8.23 -5.26 -9.55
C ALA A 313 -7.73 -4.88 -8.14
N ALA A 314 -6.90 -5.74 -7.54
CA ALA A 314 -6.33 -5.52 -6.22
C ALA A 314 -5.43 -4.28 -6.18
N THR A 315 -4.57 -4.08 -7.19
CA THR A 315 -3.68 -2.90 -7.32
C THR A 315 -4.44 -1.58 -7.34
N LYS A 316 -5.69 -1.57 -7.82
CA LYS A 316 -6.54 -0.37 -7.82
C LYS A 316 -7.38 -0.21 -6.55
N GLY A 317 -7.29 -1.15 -5.61
CA GLY A 317 -7.97 -1.09 -4.30
C GLY A 317 -9.15 -2.04 -4.13
N HIS A 318 -9.36 -3.01 -5.04
CA HIS A 318 -10.44 -3.99 -4.89
C HIS A 318 -10.15 -4.95 -3.73
N LYS A 319 -10.85 -4.78 -2.61
CA LYS A 319 -10.57 -5.48 -1.33
C LYS A 319 -10.66 -7.02 -1.44
N GLN A 320 -11.67 -7.55 -2.14
CA GLN A 320 -11.83 -8.99 -2.27
C GLN A 320 -10.75 -9.59 -3.19
N ALA A 321 -10.37 -8.86 -4.24
CA ALA A 321 -9.28 -9.27 -5.11
C ALA A 321 -7.97 -9.29 -4.32
N HIS A 322 -7.73 -8.25 -3.51
CA HIS A 322 -6.58 -8.16 -2.61
C HIS A 322 -6.49 -9.38 -1.69
N SER A 323 -7.59 -9.78 -1.04
CA SER A 323 -7.58 -10.97 -0.19
C SER A 323 -7.34 -12.29 -0.94
N LEU A 324 -7.67 -12.36 -2.23
CA LEU A 324 -7.46 -13.54 -3.06
C LEU A 324 -6.05 -13.61 -3.67
N THR A 325 -5.36 -12.46 -3.81
CA THR A 325 -4.06 -12.38 -4.48
C THR A 325 -2.88 -12.15 -3.55
N TYR A 326 -3.10 -11.63 -2.35
CA TYR A 326 -2.05 -11.35 -1.37
C TYR A 326 -2.05 -12.40 -0.25
N SER A 327 -0.96 -13.14 -0.18
CA SER A 327 -0.69 -14.09 0.90
C SER A 327 0.00 -13.38 2.08
N PRO A 328 -0.34 -13.72 3.34
CA PRO A 328 0.22 -13.05 4.52
C PRO A 328 1.74 -13.07 4.58
N ILE A 329 2.35 -11.97 5.02
CA ILE A 329 3.80 -11.91 5.22
C ILE A 329 4.20 -12.74 6.45
N VAL A 330 5.12 -13.69 6.25
CA VAL A 330 5.63 -14.55 7.33
C VAL A 330 7.08 -14.26 7.70
N ASN A 331 7.87 -13.68 6.79
CA ASN A 331 9.23 -13.26 7.09
C ASN A 331 9.67 -12.09 6.21
N ILE A 332 10.49 -11.18 6.76
CA ILE A 332 11.13 -10.09 6.03
C ILE A 332 12.62 -10.14 6.34
N VAL A 333 13.44 -10.17 5.30
CA VAL A 333 14.90 -10.27 5.41
C VAL A 333 15.51 -9.16 4.57
N ASP A 334 16.42 -8.38 5.13
CA ASP A 334 17.15 -7.34 4.39
C ASP A 334 18.68 -7.50 4.50
N ASN A 335 19.35 -7.17 3.41
CA ASN A 335 20.79 -7.02 3.37
C ASN A 335 21.15 -5.52 3.37
N PHE A 336 22.40 -5.17 3.06
CA PHE A 336 22.83 -3.78 3.03
C PHE A 336 22.18 -2.91 1.95
N TYR A 337 21.45 -3.47 0.99
CA TYR A 337 21.01 -2.78 -0.22
C TYR A 337 19.62 -3.22 -0.75
N ALA A 338 19.08 -4.33 -0.26
CA ALA A 338 17.86 -4.93 -0.77
C ALA A 338 17.07 -5.66 0.33
N THR A 339 15.79 -5.88 0.09
CA THR A 339 14.86 -6.61 0.96
C THR A 339 14.19 -7.73 0.18
N ALA A 340 13.98 -8.86 0.86
CA ALA A 340 13.19 -9.99 0.40
C ALA A 340 12.11 -10.33 1.43
N VAL A 341 10.88 -10.53 0.95
CA VAL A 341 9.69 -10.81 1.76
C VAL A 341 9.16 -12.18 1.40
N LEU A 342 9.11 -13.06 2.38
CA LEU A 342 8.47 -14.37 2.27
C LEU A 342 7.00 -14.26 2.69
N ARG A 343 6.12 -14.79 1.84
CA ARG A 343 4.70 -14.92 2.13
C ARG A 343 4.32 -16.35 2.50
N GLN A 344 3.16 -16.51 3.13
CA GLN A 344 2.67 -17.80 3.62
C GLN A 344 2.42 -18.83 2.51
N ASP A 345 2.20 -18.39 1.28
CA ASP A 345 2.06 -19.25 0.09
C ASP A 345 3.41 -19.70 -0.50
N GLY A 346 4.51 -19.31 0.14
CA GLY A 346 5.87 -19.59 -0.31
C GLY A 346 6.32 -18.73 -1.49
N SER A 347 5.58 -17.67 -1.83
CA SER A 347 6.04 -16.67 -2.80
C SER A 347 6.98 -15.65 -2.16
N VAL A 348 7.90 -15.10 -2.97
CA VAL A 348 8.87 -14.10 -2.53
C VAL A 348 8.75 -12.81 -3.34
N VAL A 349 8.75 -11.67 -2.64
CA VAL A 349 8.80 -10.33 -3.25
C VAL A 349 10.10 -9.65 -2.84
N THR A 350 10.76 -8.98 -3.79
CA THR A 350 12.04 -8.32 -3.56
C THR A 350 12.00 -6.85 -4.01
N TRP A 351 12.78 -5.99 -3.36
CA TRP A 351 13.02 -4.62 -3.81
C TRP A 351 14.36 -4.09 -3.29
N GLY A 352 14.77 -2.91 -3.78
CA GLY A 352 16.04 -2.27 -3.47
C GLY A 352 17.00 -2.27 -4.66
N ASN A 353 18.30 -2.21 -4.39
CA ASN A 353 19.31 -2.20 -5.45
C ASN A 353 19.23 -3.48 -6.29
N SER A 354 19.03 -3.33 -7.60
CA SER A 354 18.79 -4.43 -8.54
C SER A 354 19.90 -5.47 -8.53
N GLU A 355 21.15 -5.03 -8.58
CA GLU A 355 22.32 -5.92 -8.55
C GLU A 355 22.47 -6.64 -7.22
N LYS A 356 22.04 -6.02 -6.11
CA LYS A 356 22.28 -6.54 -4.75
C LYS A 356 21.11 -7.38 -4.20
N GLY A 357 20.30 -7.95 -5.09
CA GLY A 357 19.18 -8.82 -4.76
C GLY A 357 17.81 -8.13 -4.73
N GLY A 358 17.74 -6.84 -5.08
CA GLY A 358 16.47 -6.12 -5.21
C GLY A 358 15.68 -6.56 -6.44
N SER A 359 16.37 -6.92 -7.53
CA SER A 359 15.75 -7.56 -8.70
C SER A 359 15.84 -9.09 -8.57
N SER A 360 14.71 -9.76 -8.75
CA SER A 360 14.59 -11.21 -8.81
C SER A 360 14.13 -11.71 -10.19
N LEU A 361 14.18 -10.86 -11.22
CA LEU A 361 13.66 -11.16 -12.56
C LEU A 361 14.21 -12.47 -13.14
N ASP A 362 15.52 -12.72 -12.98
CA ASP A 362 16.19 -13.91 -13.52
C ASP A 362 15.78 -15.22 -12.83
N VAL A 363 15.18 -15.14 -11.65
CA VAL A 363 14.73 -16.29 -10.84
C VAL A 363 13.25 -16.22 -10.50
N ARG A 364 12.49 -15.32 -11.14
CA ARG A 364 11.10 -15.00 -10.79
C ARG A 364 10.23 -16.24 -10.72
N ASP A 365 10.29 -17.08 -11.74
CA ASP A 365 9.46 -18.29 -11.84
C ASP A 365 9.78 -19.34 -10.77
N GLN A 366 10.96 -19.26 -10.14
CA GLN A 366 11.37 -20.16 -9.06
C GLN A 366 10.94 -19.64 -7.68
N LEU A 367 10.49 -18.38 -7.59
CA LEU A 367 10.13 -17.68 -6.37
C LEU A 367 8.62 -17.40 -6.24
N VAL A 368 7.81 -17.94 -7.16
CA VAL A 368 6.34 -17.75 -7.14
C VAL A 368 5.62 -18.61 -6.10
N GLU A 369 6.25 -19.71 -5.64
CA GLU A 369 5.70 -20.61 -4.62
C GLU A 369 6.78 -21.54 -4.04
N GLY A 370 6.44 -22.22 -2.94
CA GLY A 370 7.24 -23.31 -2.37
C GLY A 370 8.52 -22.88 -1.65
N VAL A 371 8.80 -21.58 -1.51
CA VAL A 371 9.91 -21.11 -0.66
C VAL A 371 9.51 -21.24 0.81
N THR A 372 10.42 -21.79 1.64
CA THR A 372 10.19 -22.02 3.08
C THR A 372 11.02 -21.09 3.96
N SER A 373 12.18 -20.65 3.47
CA SER A 373 13.05 -19.73 4.19
C SER A 373 13.95 -18.95 3.25
N ILE A 374 14.31 -17.73 3.66
CA ILE A 374 15.22 -16.82 2.95
C ILE A 374 16.38 -16.52 3.88
N HIS A 375 17.58 -16.59 3.32
CA HIS A 375 18.86 -16.44 4.02
C HIS A 375 19.72 -15.41 3.29
N TYR A 376 20.59 -14.74 4.04
CA TYR A 376 21.59 -13.84 3.51
C TYR A 376 22.85 -13.91 4.38
N GLY A 377 24.01 -13.68 3.78
CA GLY A 377 25.27 -13.45 4.51
C GLY A 377 25.68 -11.98 4.43
N ASP A 378 26.91 -11.66 4.82
CA ASP A 378 27.48 -10.29 4.68
C ASP A 378 27.81 -9.87 3.23
N GLY A 379 27.30 -10.60 2.23
CA GLY A 379 27.33 -10.15 0.84
C GLY A 379 25.97 -9.71 0.35
N ASN A 380 25.97 -9.30 -0.90
CA ASN A 380 24.90 -8.48 -1.47
C ASN A 380 23.88 -9.32 -2.23
N GLY A 381 23.45 -10.45 -1.67
CA GLY A 381 22.51 -11.37 -2.31
C GLY A 381 21.75 -12.24 -1.31
N PHE A 382 20.78 -12.99 -1.83
CA PHE A 382 19.88 -13.83 -1.05
C PHE A 382 19.93 -15.28 -1.53
N VAL A 383 19.57 -16.19 -0.61
CA VAL A 383 19.43 -17.63 -0.86
C VAL A 383 18.10 -18.08 -0.27
N ALA A 384 17.24 -18.66 -1.10
CA ALA A 384 15.96 -19.25 -0.71
C ALA A 384 16.07 -20.78 -0.71
N LEU A 385 15.52 -21.41 0.34
CA LEU A 385 15.31 -22.86 0.41
C LEU A 385 13.86 -23.17 0.08
N LYS A 386 13.63 -24.09 -0.85
CA LYS A 386 12.30 -24.56 -1.23
C LYS A 386 11.89 -25.82 -0.48
N GLU A 387 10.59 -26.09 -0.46
CA GLU A 387 9.98 -27.28 0.18
C GLU A 387 10.49 -28.59 -0.44
N ASP A 388 10.74 -28.59 -1.75
CA ASP A 388 11.36 -29.71 -2.48
C ASP A 388 12.86 -29.92 -2.15
N GLY A 389 13.43 -29.08 -1.27
CA GLY A 389 14.83 -29.10 -0.89
C GLY A 389 15.78 -28.55 -1.96
N SER A 390 15.26 -27.85 -2.98
CA SER A 390 16.08 -27.09 -3.93
C SER A 390 16.42 -25.70 -3.38
N VAL A 391 17.51 -25.12 -3.90
CA VAL A 391 18.01 -23.82 -3.48
C VAL A 391 18.03 -22.84 -4.65
N VAL A 392 17.48 -21.65 -4.41
CA VAL A 392 17.45 -20.54 -5.38
C VAL A 392 18.28 -19.40 -4.82
N ALA A 393 19.17 -18.81 -5.61
CA ALA A 393 19.99 -17.67 -5.17
C ALA A 393 19.95 -16.55 -6.21
N TRP A 394 19.99 -15.30 -5.73
CA TRP A 394 19.99 -14.10 -6.58
C TRP A 394 20.70 -12.93 -5.89
N GLY A 395 21.08 -11.92 -6.67
CA GLY A 395 21.94 -10.81 -6.21
C GLY A 395 23.44 -11.12 -6.27
N ASP A 396 24.25 -10.06 -6.25
CA ASP A 396 25.67 -10.06 -6.59
C ASP A 396 26.60 -10.56 -5.45
N LYS A 397 27.82 -10.94 -5.86
CA LYS A 397 29.00 -11.40 -5.09
C LYS A 397 29.05 -12.87 -4.69
N TYR A 398 27.92 -13.60 -4.63
CA TYR A 398 27.92 -15.05 -4.34
C TYR A 398 27.21 -15.92 -5.38
N SER A 399 26.47 -15.31 -6.31
CA SER A 399 25.85 -15.97 -7.46
C SER A 399 26.88 -16.69 -8.35
N GLU A 400 28.10 -16.16 -8.46
CA GLU A 400 29.20 -16.85 -9.17
C GLU A 400 29.67 -18.09 -8.41
N SER A 401 29.84 -18.05 -7.08
CA SER A 401 30.33 -19.22 -6.35
C SER A 401 29.27 -20.32 -6.22
N ILE A 402 27.99 -19.97 -6.08
CA ILE A 402 26.92 -20.96 -6.03
C ILE A 402 26.73 -21.63 -7.39
N SER A 403 27.06 -20.96 -8.50
CA SER A 403 27.00 -21.56 -9.84
C SER A 403 27.91 -22.80 -9.97
N LEU A 404 29.03 -22.84 -9.23
CA LEU A 404 29.95 -23.98 -9.19
C LEU A 404 29.37 -25.23 -8.50
N VAL A 405 28.32 -25.04 -7.68
CA VAL A 405 27.70 -26.11 -6.89
C VAL A 405 26.20 -26.26 -7.16
N LYS A 406 25.65 -25.52 -8.13
CA LYS A 406 24.21 -25.44 -8.41
C LYS A 406 23.59 -26.82 -8.64
N ASP A 407 24.26 -27.70 -9.38
CA ASP A 407 23.77 -29.06 -9.68
C ASP A 407 23.57 -29.90 -8.41
N LYS A 408 24.35 -29.63 -7.34
CA LYS A 408 24.26 -30.33 -6.05
C LYS A 408 23.14 -29.81 -5.15
N LEU A 409 22.55 -28.66 -5.50
CA LEU A 409 21.54 -27.93 -4.73
C LEU A 409 20.14 -27.98 -5.38
N THR A 410 19.94 -28.89 -6.34
CA THR A 410 18.67 -29.07 -7.04
C THR A 410 17.61 -29.81 -6.23
N SER A 411 17.99 -30.53 -5.17
CA SER A 411 17.08 -31.21 -4.24
C SER A 411 17.80 -31.70 -2.97
N GLY A 412 16.99 -32.07 -1.98
CA GLY A 412 17.45 -32.78 -0.79
C GLY A 412 18.21 -31.92 0.22
N VAL A 413 18.23 -30.60 0.07
CA VAL A 413 18.73 -29.68 1.09
C VAL A 413 17.71 -29.57 2.22
N LYS A 414 18.17 -29.71 3.45
CA LYS A 414 17.39 -29.67 4.68
C LYS A 414 17.45 -28.29 5.35
N SER A 415 18.63 -27.69 5.38
CA SER A 415 18.86 -26.39 6.00
C SER A 415 20.02 -25.65 5.35
N ILE A 416 19.95 -24.32 5.38
CA ILE A 416 21.00 -23.41 4.95
C ILE A 416 21.59 -22.74 6.19
N HIS A 417 22.91 -22.68 6.26
CA HIS A 417 23.65 -22.03 7.33
C HIS A 417 24.53 -20.92 6.74
N THR A 418 24.41 -19.71 7.28
CA THR A 418 25.07 -18.49 6.79
C THR A 418 26.17 -18.02 7.74
N GLY A 419 27.41 -18.02 7.26
CA GLY A 419 28.55 -17.39 7.91
C GLY A 419 28.79 -15.95 7.41
N ASP A 420 29.90 -15.34 7.82
CA ASP A 420 30.35 -14.03 7.32
C ASP A 420 30.83 -14.14 5.86
N GLY A 421 29.87 -14.24 4.94
CA GLY A 421 30.12 -14.36 3.50
C GLY A 421 30.38 -15.78 3.00
N SER A 422 30.05 -16.80 3.77
CA SER A 422 30.08 -18.21 3.37
C SER A 422 28.74 -18.88 3.66
N PHE A 423 28.45 -19.97 2.94
CA PHE A 423 27.22 -20.73 3.08
C PHE A 423 27.51 -22.22 3.14
N ALA A 424 26.67 -22.94 3.89
CA ALA A 424 26.65 -24.39 3.92
C ALA A 424 25.21 -24.90 3.85
N ALA A 425 24.94 -25.79 2.91
CA ALA A 425 23.70 -26.54 2.79
C ALA A 425 23.90 -27.93 3.39
N LEU A 426 23.16 -28.23 4.45
CA LEU A 426 23.08 -29.58 5.01
C LEU A 426 21.98 -30.34 4.28
N LYS A 427 22.30 -31.52 3.74
CA LYS A 427 21.36 -32.37 3.01
C LYS A 427 20.71 -33.41 3.92
N ASN A 428 19.59 -33.97 3.46
CA ASN A 428 18.83 -35.00 4.19
C ASN A 428 19.64 -36.30 4.42
N ASP A 429 20.62 -36.59 3.57
CA ASP A 429 21.55 -37.72 3.70
C ASP A 429 22.74 -37.43 4.64
N GLY A 430 22.78 -36.25 5.26
CA GLY A 430 23.87 -35.82 6.13
C GLY A 430 25.14 -35.39 5.38
N SER A 431 25.08 -35.18 4.06
CA SER A 431 26.15 -34.56 3.29
C SER A 431 26.07 -33.02 3.36
N VAL A 432 27.18 -32.34 3.09
CA VAL A 432 27.27 -30.87 3.16
C VAL A 432 27.82 -30.30 1.86
N VAL A 433 27.16 -29.27 1.34
CA VAL A 433 27.62 -28.49 0.18
C VAL A 433 27.94 -27.07 0.62
N THR A 434 29.14 -26.58 0.37
CA THR A 434 29.58 -25.22 0.77
C THR A 434 29.87 -24.34 -0.44
N TRP A 435 29.69 -23.02 -0.27
CA TRP A 435 30.08 -22.01 -1.25
C TRP A 435 30.31 -20.65 -0.57
N GLY A 436 30.79 -19.67 -1.33
CA GLY A 436 31.12 -18.32 -0.84
C GLY A 436 32.61 -18.13 -0.57
N HIS A 437 32.94 -17.28 0.42
CA HIS A 437 34.31 -16.86 0.70
C HIS A 437 35.20 -18.03 1.16
N SER A 438 36.24 -18.36 0.38
CA SER A 438 37.08 -19.55 0.60
C SER A 438 37.69 -19.62 2.00
N LYS A 439 38.34 -18.53 2.46
CA LYS A 439 38.97 -18.49 3.80
C LYS A 439 37.98 -18.52 4.97
N ARG A 440 36.67 -18.34 4.74
CA ARG A 440 35.64 -18.30 5.78
C ARG A 440 34.75 -19.55 5.76
N GLY A 441 35.27 -20.63 5.16
CA GLY A 441 34.58 -21.92 5.05
C GLY A 441 33.83 -22.14 3.74
N GLY A 442 33.83 -21.19 2.79
CA GLY A 442 33.21 -21.42 1.49
C GLY A 442 33.87 -22.56 0.70
N ASP A 443 35.18 -22.73 0.86
CA ASP A 443 35.96 -23.83 0.27
C ASP A 443 36.18 -24.94 1.31
N SER A 444 35.54 -26.08 1.09
CA SER A 444 35.64 -27.28 1.93
C SER A 444 36.51 -28.38 1.29
N SER A 445 37.24 -28.10 0.22
CA SER A 445 38.04 -29.10 -0.52
C SER A 445 39.00 -29.90 0.37
N ALA A 446 39.63 -29.25 1.35
CA ALA A 446 40.54 -29.88 2.30
C ALA A 446 39.87 -30.92 3.23
N VAL A 447 38.54 -30.88 3.37
CA VAL A 447 37.76 -31.77 4.24
C VAL A 447 36.61 -32.47 3.50
N ALA A 448 36.61 -32.46 2.17
CA ALA A 448 35.49 -32.90 1.35
C ALA A 448 35.05 -34.34 1.68
N ASP A 449 36.01 -35.27 1.82
CA ASP A 449 35.74 -36.68 2.15
C ASP A 449 35.00 -36.86 3.48
N LYS A 450 35.20 -35.94 4.43
CA LYS A 450 34.56 -35.99 5.74
C LYS A 450 33.12 -35.45 5.74
N LEU A 451 32.75 -34.69 4.70
CA LEU A 451 31.46 -34.02 4.56
C LEU A 451 30.49 -34.78 3.63
N LEU A 452 30.84 -35.98 3.19
CA LEU A 452 30.01 -36.79 2.30
C LEU A 452 28.79 -37.43 2.99
N SER A 453 28.83 -37.61 4.32
CA SER A 453 27.72 -38.17 5.10
C SER A 453 27.91 -37.99 6.61
N GLY A 454 26.84 -38.24 7.36
CA GLY A 454 26.86 -38.32 8.83
C GLY A 454 26.91 -36.97 9.54
N VAL A 455 26.85 -35.84 8.82
CA VAL A 455 26.74 -34.52 9.45
C VAL A 455 25.33 -34.31 9.97
N THR A 456 25.22 -33.92 11.24
CA THR A 456 23.95 -33.68 11.92
C THR A 456 23.67 -32.21 12.17
N LYS A 457 24.72 -31.38 12.27
CA LYS A 457 24.62 -29.94 12.54
C LYS A 457 25.80 -29.19 11.94
N ILE A 458 25.55 -27.97 11.45
CA ILE A 458 26.57 -27.02 11.01
C ILE A 458 26.67 -25.86 12.00
N PHE A 459 27.89 -25.41 12.25
CA PHE A 459 28.22 -24.23 13.04
C PHE A 459 28.97 -23.21 12.19
N THR A 460 28.59 -21.95 12.34
CA THR A 460 29.13 -20.82 11.58
C THR A 460 29.97 -19.93 12.49
N GLY A 461 31.29 -19.92 12.26
CA GLY A 461 32.19 -18.92 12.81
C GLY A 461 32.33 -17.74 11.84
N GLU A 462 33.02 -16.67 12.27
CA GLU A 462 33.29 -15.52 11.41
C GLU A 462 34.35 -15.84 10.34
N TRP A 463 35.29 -16.74 10.66
CA TRP A 463 36.42 -17.10 9.79
C TRP A 463 36.45 -18.58 9.42
N PHE A 464 35.45 -19.37 9.83
CA PHE A 464 35.42 -20.80 9.59
C PHE A 464 33.99 -21.34 9.61
N LEU A 465 33.83 -22.53 9.04
CA LEU A 465 32.64 -23.36 9.22
C LEU A 465 33.04 -24.66 9.92
N ALA A 466 32.11 -25.24 10.66
CA ALA A 466 32.30 -26.53 11.30
C ALA A 466 31.08 -27.44 11.12
N ALA A 467 31.33 -28.73 10.98
CA ALA A 467 30.32 -29.77 10.82
C ALA A 467 30.45 -30.78 11.96
N PHE A 468 29.35 -30.98 12.67
CA PHE A 468 29.25 -31.95 13.76
C PHE A 468 28.66 -33.25 13.24
N LYS A 469 29.39 -34.35 13.42
CA LYS A 469 29.00 -35.67 12.92
C LYS A 469 28.24 -36.47 13.97
N ASP A 470 27.43 -37.42 13.52
CA ASP A 470 26.74 -38.42 14.35
C ASP A 470 27.71 -39.28 15.19
N THR A 471 28.95 -39.42 14.74
CA THR A 471 30.05 -40.06 15.48
C THR A 471 30.57 -39.23 16.67
N GLY A 472 30.16 -37.97 16.80
CA GLY A 472 30.72 -37.01 17.75
C GLY A 472 32.06 -36.38 17.32
N GLU A 473 32.49 -36.61 16.06
CA GLU A 473 33.59 -35.90 15.43
C GLU A 473 33.17 -34.47 15.05
N LEU A 474 34.05 -33.50 15.27
CA LEU A 474 33.88 -32.13 14.81
C LEU A 474 34.89 -31.83 13.68
N VAL A 475 34.38 -31.53 12.49
CA VAL A 475 35.17 -31.19 11.31
C VAL A 475 35.17 -29.68 11.14
N ILE A 476 36.33 -29.03 11.19
CA ILE A 476 36.46 -27.57 11.08
C ILE A 476 37.30 -27.21 9.85
N TRP A 477 36.88 -26.21 9.07
CA TRP A 477 37.64 -25.70 7.92
C TRP A 477 37.44 -24.19 7.73
N GLY A 478 38.40 -23.54 7.08
CA GLY A 478 38.55 -22.08 7.02
C GLY A 478 39.89 -21.64 7.59
N ASP A 479 39.98 -20.40 8.06
CA ASP A 479 41.21 -19.78 8.56
C ASP A 479 41.52 -20.20 10.03
N VAL A 480 41.83 -21.48 10.24
CA VAL A 480 42.10 -22.09 11.57
C VAL A 480 43.46 -22.79 11.64
N SER A 481 44.11 -22.79 12.82
CA SER A 481 45.39 -23.48 13.03
C SER A 481 45.17 -25.00 13.21
N GLN A 482 45.60 -25.82 12.23
CA GLN A 482 45.18 -27.23 12.16
C GLN A 482 46.15 -28.25 12.80
N ASP A 483 47.42 -27.90 13.03
CA ASP A 483 48.48 -28.90 13.22
C ASP A 483 48.38 -29.74 14.52
N SER A 484 47.58 -29.33 15.52
CA SER A 484 47.32 -30.07 16.77
C SER A 484 45.84 -30.24 17.15
N LEU A 485 44.94 -29.56 16.44
CA LEU A 485 43.52 -29.47 16.82
C LEU A 485 42.70 -30.69 16.34
N SER A 486 43.02 -31.21 15.16
CA SER A 486 42.27 -32.30 14.51
C SER A 486 42.23 -33.60 15.35
N ALA A 487 43.34 -33.98 15.97
CA ALA A 487 43.39 -35.14 16.86
C ALA A 487 42.54 -34.93 18.13
N SER A 488 42.58 -33.71 18.68
CA SER A 488 41.87 -33.34 19.91
C SER A 488 40.36 -33.27 19.72
N LEU A 489 39.87 -33.05 18.50
CA LEU A 489 38.45 -32.91 18.15
C LEU A 489 37.85 -34.15 17.45
N SER A 490 38.57 -35.27 17.46
CA SER A 490 38.23 -36.48 16.71
C SER A 490 36.99 -37.25 17.21
N SER A 491 36.60 -37.09 18.49
CA SER A 491 35.39 -37.71 19.04
C SER A 491 34.96 -37.08 20.37
N GLY A 492 33.71 -37.33 20.75
CA GLY A 492 33.17 -36.97 22.06
C GLY A 492 32.84 -35.50 22.23
N VAL A 493 32.81 -34.72 21.15
CA VAL A 493 32.35 -33.33 21.17
C VAL A 493 30.83 -33.31 21.39
N VAL A 494 30.34 -32.39 22.23
CA VAL A 494 28.90 -32.21 22.47
C VAL A 494 28.43 -30.78 22.24
N ASP A 495 29.34 -29.80 22.33
CA ASP A 495 29.03 -28.40 22.04
C ASP A 495 30.26 -27.59 21.58
N ILE A 496 30.04 -26.46 20.91
CA ILE A 496 31.08 -25.57 20.38
C ILE A 496 30.63 -24.10 20.47
N ALA A 497 31.55 -23.23 20.88
CA ALA A 497 31.40 -21.77 20.85
C ALA A 497 32.63 -21.13 20.21
N SER A 498 32.47 -19.97 19.53
CA SER A 498 33.59 -19.30 18.85
C SER A 498 33.41 -17.80 18.70
N ASN A 499 34.52 -17.05 18.80
CA ASN A 499 34.60 -15.61 18.56
C ASN A 499 35.64 -15.26 17.48
N LEU A 500 36.01 -13.98 17.41
CA LEU A 500 37.05 -13.44 16.52
C LEU A 500 38.44 -13.99 16.77
N GLU A 501 38.73 -14.40 18.01
CA GLU A 501 40.06 -14.72 18.50
C GLU A 501 40.33 -16.22 18.51
N GLY A 502 39.29 -17.05 18.55
CA GLY A 502 39.41 -18.49 18.64
C GLY A 502 38.09 -19.21 18.87
N GLY A 503 38.18 -20.50 19.18
CA GLY A 503 37.02 -21.30 19.54
C GLY A 503 37.25 -22.19 20.75
N LEU A 504 36.14 -22.72 21.26
CA LEU A 504 36.06 -23.60 22.41
C LEU A 504 35.11 -24.73 22.12
N VAL A 505 35.54 -25.93 22.47
CA VAL A 505 34.76 -27.17 22.36
C VAL A 505 34.55 -27.76 23.74
N LEU A 506 33.31 -28.16 24.00
CA LEU A 506 32.94 -28.98 25.14
C LEU A 506 32.86 -30.45 24.72
N LYS A 507 33.54 -31.32 25.47
CA LYS A 507 33.44 -32.77 25.32
C LYS A 507 32.45 -33.38 26.32
N ALA A 508 31.94 -34.56 25.99
CA ALA A 508 31.01 -35.34 26.81
C ALA A 508 31.58 -35.71 28.19
N ASP A 509 32.90 -35.79 28.31
CA ASP A 509 33.61 -36.03 29.57
C ASP A 509 33.85 -34.75 30.40
N GLY A 510 33.38 -33.59 29.92
CA GLY A 510 33.58 -32.29 30.55
C GLY A 510 34.89 -31.60 30.17
N THR A 511 35.74 -32.23 29.35
CA THR A 511 36.98 -31.62 28.87
C THR A 511 36.69 -30.44 27.95
N ILE A 512 37.47 -29.38 28.08
CA ILE A 512 37.39 -28.19 27.25
C ILE A 512 38.64 -28.10 26.37
N VAL A 513 38.44 -27.94 25.07
CA VAL A 513 39.53 -27.74 24.10
C VAL A 513 39.37 -26.36 23.48
N THR A 514 40.42 -25.53 23.56
CA THR A 514 40.44 -24.21 22.94
C THR A 514 41.49 -24.13 21.83
N TRP A 515 41.26 -23.24 20.85
CA TRP A 515 42.24 -22.94 19.82
C TRP A 515 42.21 -21.46 19.43
N PRO A 516 43.37 -20.85 19.15
CA PRO A 516 43.42 -19.48 18.64
C PRO A 516 43.22 -19.44 17.12
N ARG A 517 42.84 -18.26 16.62
CA ARG A 517 42.93 -17.90 15.20
C ARG A 517 44.40 -17.85 14.76
N LEU A 518 44.65 -18.23 13.51
CA LEU A 518 45.98 -18.11 12.89
C LEU A 518 46.53 -16.67 13.04
N GLY A 519 47.72 -16.54 13.63
CA GLY A 519 48.40 -15.26 13.88
C GLY A 519 48.27 -14.68 15.30
N LEU A 520 47.48 -15.29 16.19
CA LEU A 520 47.31 -14.87 17.60
C LEU A 520 47.93 -15.87 18.59
N SER A 521 49.18 -16.29 18.35
CA SER A 521 49.89 -17.38 19.07
C SER A 521 50.14 -17.15 20.57
N ASN A 522 49.80 -15.98 21.13
CA ASN A 522 50.08 -15.63 22.52
C ASN A 522 48.93 -15.98 23.49
N VAL A 523 47.80 -16.47 22.99
CA VAL A 523 46.65 -16.87 23.81
C VAL A 523 46.77 -18.36 24.16
N SER A 524 47.76 -18.73 24.99
CA SER A 524 47.79 -20.06 25.59
C SER A 524 46.71 -20.19 26.68
N PRO A 525 46.10 -21.37 26.88
CA PRO A 525 45.12 -21.58 27.94
C PRO A 525 45.82 -21.60 29.30
N SER A 526 45.99 -20.45 29.93
CA SER A 526 46.47 -20.37 31.31
C SER A 526 45.32 -20.66 32.28
N HIS A 527 45.07 -21.95 32.52
CA HIS A 527 44.24 -22.54 33.60
C HIS A 527 42.73 -22.23 33.57
N ILE A 528 41.92 -23.28 33.39
CA ILE A 528 40.52 -23.29 33.85
C ILE A 528 40.57 -23.56 35.36
N PRO A 529 40.01 -22.70 36.22
CA PRO A 529 40.05 -22.88 37.67
C PRO A 529 39.39 -24.19 38.14
N GLU A 530 40.02 -24.90 39.08
CA GLU A 530 39.54 -26.20 39.58
C GLU A 530 38.11 -26.15 40.17
N ASN A 531 37.70 -25.01 40.70
CA ASN A 531 36.36 -24.79 41.26
C ASN A 531 35.23 -24.72 40.21
N VAL A 532 35.56 -24.88 38.92
CA VAL A 532 34.60 -24.97 37.81
C VAL A 532 34.62 -26.34 37.12
N LEU A 533 35.40 -27.30 37.66
CA LEU A 533 35.46 -28.71 37.21
C LEU A 533 34.17 -29.53 37.43
N GLY A 534 33.03 -28.88 37.67
CA GLY A 534 31.72 -29.52 37.55
C GLY A 534 31.34 -29.74 36.09
N LYS A 535 30.36 -30.60 35.82
CA LYS A 535 29.86 -30.82 34.45
C LYS A 535 29.38 -29.50 33.84
N VAL A 536 30.07 -29.03 32.80
CA VAL A 536 29.64 -27.86 32.01
C VAL A 536 28.42 -28.27 31.19
N LYS A 537 27.30 -27.54 31.36
CA LYS A 537 26.06 -27.82 30.63
C LYS A 537 25.92 -27.00 29.34
N ALA A 538 26.57 -25.84 29.25
CA ALA A 538 26.52 -24.98 28.07
C ALA A 538 27.75 -24.05 27.96
N VAL A 539 28.12 -23.72 26.74
CA VAL A 539 29.20 -22.77 26.42
C VAL A 539 28.67 -21.62 25.56
N PHE A 540 29.17 -20.42 25.80
CA PHE A 540 28.73 -19.18 25.15
C PHE A 540 29.93 -18.32 24.78
N THR A 541 29.73 -17.37 23.87
CA THR A 541 30.80 -16.55 23.32
C THR A 541 30.37 -15.09 23.15
N SER A 542 31.26 -14.17 23.50
CA SER A 542 31.20 -12.74 23.19
C SER A 542 32.40 -12.34 22.33
N LEU A 543 32.48 -11.06 21.91
CA LEU A 543 33.63 -10.56 21.16
C LEU A 543 34.96 -10.82 21.88
N ASP A 544 35.02 -10.49 23.17
CA ASP A 544 36.27 -10.43 23.96
C ASP A 544 36.42 -11.60 24.93
N GLY A 545 35.59 -12.65 24.85
CA GLY A 545 35.80 -13.85 25.67
C GLY A 545 34.72 -14.91 25.58
N LEU A 546 34.89 -15.96 26.37
CA LEU A 546 34.07 -17.16 26.38
C LEU A 546 33.46 -17.37 27.75
N VAL A 547 32.18 -17.75 27.82
CA VAL A 547 31.47 -18.02 29.08
C VAL A 547 31.05 -19.48 29.12
N MET A 548 31.14 -20.08 30.29
CA MET A 548 30.68 -21.45 30.56
C MET A 548 29.65 -21.42 31.68
N LEU A 549 28.65 -22.29 31.57
CA LEU A 549 27.62 -22.49 32.56
C LEU A 549 27.64 -23.95 32.99
N ASN A 550 27.86 -24.23 34.28
CA ASN A 550 27.87 -25.59 34.81
C ASN A 550 26.47 -26.04 35.28
N GLU A 551 26.33 -27.33 35.60
CA GLU A 551 25.07 -27.91 36.11
C GLU A 551 24.55 -27.24 37.39
N GLU A 552 25.44 -26.67 38.22
CA GLU A 552 25.09 -25.94 39.45
C GLU A 552 24.66 -24.48 39.19
N GLY A 553 24.65 -24.04 37.93
CA GLY A 553 24.33 -22.66 37.57
C GLY A 553 25.45 -21.67 37.91
N ASN A 554 26.67 -22.14 38.17
CA ASN A 554 27.86 -21.30 38.26
C ASN A 554 28.30 -20.93 36.85
N THR A 555 28.69 -19.66 36.68
CA THR A 555 29.21 -19.15 35.42
C THR A 555 30.68 -18.75 35.56
N LEU A 556 31.47 -19.10 34.57
CA LEU A 556 32.89 -18.72 34.48
C LEU A 556 33.17 -18.12 33.12
N TRP A 557 34.01 -17.09 33.11
CA TRP A 557 34.44 -16.44 31.89
C TRP A 557 35.95 -16.50 31.72
N TRP A 558 36.35 -16.60 30.46
CA TRP A 558 37.71 -16.76 30.01
C TRP A 558 38.02 -15.76 28.89
N ASN A 559 39.11 -15.02 29.04
CA ASN A 559 39.69 -14.17 28.00
C ASN A 559 41.22 -14.13 28.08
N ASP A 560 41.83 -13.44 27.12
CA ASP A 560 43.26 -13.14 27.01
C ASP A 560 43.91 -12.54 28.28
N ARG A 561 43.13 -11.93 29.19
CA ARG A 561 43.61 -11.27 30.42
C ARG A 561 43.28 -11.98 31.73
N ALA A 562 42.67 -13.18 31.69
CA ALA A 562 42.43 -14.05 32.83
C ALA A 562 41.73 -13.40 34.06
N TYR A 563 40.76 -12.50 33.85
CA TYR A 563 39.99 -11.96 34.98
C TYR A 563 38.82 -12.86 35.36
N LEU A 564 38.88 -13.49 36.53
CA LEU A 564 37.72 -14.14 37.16
C LEU A 564 36.85 -13.07 37.84
N THR A 565 35.97 -12.44 37.08
CA THR A 565 34.90 -11.63 37.69
C THR A 565 33.89 -12.58 38.33
N PRO A 566 33.41 -12.36 39.58
CA PRO A 566 32.41 -13.23 40.18
C PRO A 566 31.10 -13.11 39.39
N PHE A 567 30.60 -14.23 38.89
CA PHE A 567 29.28 -14.28 38.27
C PHE A 567 28.19 -14.64 39.28
N PRO A 568 26.92 -14.25 39.04
CA PRO A 568 25.79 -14.74 39.82
C PRO A 568 25.69 -16.27 39.76
N LYS A 569 25.38 -16.89 40.90
CA LYS A 569 25.14 -18.34 41.01
C LYS A 569 23.68 -18.70 40.76
N GLY A 570 23.46 -19.93 40.33
CA GLY A 570 22.13 -20.49 40.11
C GLY A 570 21.44 -19.91 38.87
N ILE A 571 22.18 -19.56 37.83
CA ILE A 571 21.61 -19.09 36.56
C ILE A 571 21.13 -20.30 35.74
N ASP A 572 19.88 -20.26 35.28
CA ASP A 572 19.30 -21.33 34.46
C ASP A 572 19.64 -21.14 32.98
N SER A 573 19.56 -19.89 32.50
CA SER A 573 19.78 -19.51 31.10
C SER A 573 20.62 -18.25 30.98
N LEU A 574 21.43 -18.18 29.91
CA LEU A 574 22.33 -17.07 29.61
C LEU A 574 22.15 -16.59 28.17
N VAL A 575 22.05 -15.28 27.97
CA VAL A 575 22.07 -14.63 26.67
C VAL A 575 23.25 -13.67 26.61
N VAL A 576 24.01 -13.75 25.52
CA VAL A 576 25.23 -12.96 25.33
C VAL A 576 25.01 -11.90 24.25
N ASN A 577 25.34 -10.67 24.58
CA ASN A 577 25.45 -9.60 23.60
C ASN A 577 26.86 -9.61 23.00
N ARG A 578 26.92 -9.71 21.67
CA ARG A 578 28.20 -9.73 20.93
C ARG A 578 28.95 -8.42 21.08
N PHE A 579 28.27 -7.27 21.18
CA PHE A 579 28.89 -5.94 21.27
C PHE A 579 28.08 -5.04 22.22
N PRO A 580 28.65 -4.45 23.28
CA PRO A 580 29.87 -4.86 24.01
C PRO A 580 29.65 -6.19 24.73
N SER A 581 30.73 -6.92 25.05
CA SER A 581 30.72 -8.21 25.77
C SER A 581 29.95 -8.16 27.10
N CYS A 582 28.65 -8.32 26.99
CA CYS A 582 27.67 -8.12 28.05
C CYS A 582 26.65 -9.23 27.99
N TYR A 583 25.96 -9.42 29.10
CA TYR A 583 25.32 -10.69 29.37
C TYR A 583 24.04 -10.47 30.17
N VAL A 584 23.06 -11.32 29.89
CA VAL A 584 21.80 -11.40 30.61
C VAL A 584 21.60 -12.84 31.05
N GLY A 585 21.56 -13.05 32.35
CA GLY A 585 21.32 -14.34 32.97
C GLY A 585 20.01 -14.29 33.70
N TYR A 586 19.23 -15.35 33.58
CA TYR A 586 17.96 -15.43 34.28
C TYR A 586 17.72 -16.80 34.87
N LYS A 587 16.96 -16.77 35.96
CA LYS A 587 16.45 -17.93 36.68
C LYS A 587 15.04 -18.27 36.22
N LEU A 588 14.58 -19.49 36.53
CA LEU A 588 13.22 -19.95 36.24
C LEU A 588 12.14 -19.10 36.93
N ASP A 589 12.43 -18.53 38.10
CA ASP A 589 11.55 -17.59 38.82
C ASP A 589 11.49 -16.19 38.17
N GLY A 590 12.24 -15.97 37.09
CA GLY A 590 12.32 -14.70 36.38
C GLY A 590 13.38 -13.75 36.92
N THR A 591 14.08 -14.04 38.02
CA THR A 591 15.15 -13.16 38.50
C THR A 591 16.20 -13.01 37.41
N THR A 592 16.45 -11.77 37.01
CA THR A 592 17.33 -11.44 35.89
C THR A 592 18.51 -10.64 36.40
N TYR A 593 19.69 -10.98 35.90
CA TYR A 593 20.93 -10.27 36.18
C TYR A 593 21.50 -9.77 34.86
N SER A 594 22.10 -8.59 34.90
CA SER A 594 22.91 -8.09 33.81
C SER A 594 24.32 -7.80 34.26
N TRP A 595 25.27 -8.04 33.37
CA TRP A 595 26.67 -7.79 33.64
C TRP A 595 27.44 -7.58 32.35
N CYS A 596 28.55 -6.87 32.46
CA CYS A 596 29.48 -6.58 31.37
C CYS A 596 30.91 -6.79 31.84
N LEU A 597 31.82 -6.92 30.87
CA LEU A 597 33.24 -6.94 31.17
C LEU A 597 33.63 -5.75 32.05
N TYR A 598 34.39 -6.05 33.10
CA TYR A 598 34.92 -5.08 34.06
C TYR A 598 33.87 -4.41 34.97
N THR A 599 32.64 -4.94 35.02
CA THR A 599 31.57 -4.43 35.89
C THR A 599 31.03 -5.52 36.82
N GLN A 600 30.57 -5.12 38.02
CA GLN A 600 29.89 -6.03 38.94
C GLN A 600 28.50 -6.39 38.40
N PRO A 601 28.03 -7.65 38.54
CA PRO A 601 26.68 -8.01 38.18
C PRO A 601 25.65 -7.15 38.91
N LYS A 602 24.66 -6.66 38.17
CA LYS A 602 23.53 -5.91 38.71
C LYS A 602 22.28 -6.76 38.59
N GLU A 603 21.62 -6.99 39.72
CA GLU A 603 20.27 -7.50 39.74
C GLU A 603 19.35 -6.49 39.06
N ILE A 604 18.51 -7.00 38.17
CA ILE A 604 17.53 -6.20 37.46
C ILE A 604 16.27 -6.14 38.32
N PRO A 605 15.77 -4.94 38.69
CA PRO A 605 14.55 -4.80 39.47
C PRO A 605 13.38 -5.54 38.81
N GLN A 606 12.68 -6.38 39.58
CA GLN A 606 11.76 -7.40 39.08
C GLN A 606 10.26 -7.02 39.14
N SER A 607 9.56 -7.52 38.11
CA SER A 607 8.28 -8.25 38.22
C SER A 607 8.59 -9.74 38.52
N ASP A 608 7.75 -10.41 39.32
CA ASP A 608 7.83 -11.84 39.69
C ASP A 608 7.44 -12.82 38.55
N SER A 609 7.36 -12.33 37.31
CA SER A 609 6.96 -13.12 36.15
C SER A 609 8.15 -13.80 35.45
N PRO A 610 8.00 -15.04 34.94
CA PRO A 610 9.01 -15.73 34.14
C PRO A 610 9.42 -14.94 32.89
N VAL A 611 10.67 -15.13 32.45
CA VAL A 611 11.17 -14.55 31.19
C VAL A 611 10.52 -15.24 29.99
N LYS A 612 9.84 -14.45 29.16
CA LYS A 612 9.23 -14.88 27.89
C LYS A 612 10.20 -14.80 26.72
N GLN A 613 10.94 -13.69 26.62
CA GLN A 613 11.87 -13.44 25.53
C GLN A 613 13.00 -12.50 25.99
N VAL A 614 14.21 -12.70 25.46
CA VAL A 614 15.34 -11.76 25.59
C VAL A 614 15.86 -11.46 24.19
N VAL A 615 16.04 -10.19 23.87
CA VAL A 615 16.64 -9.75 22.59
C VAL A 615 17.86 -8.87 22.85
N THR A 616 18.84 -8.93 21.96
CA THR A 616 20.10 -8.17 22.05
C THR A 616 20.32 -7.30 20.82
N SER A 617 20.99 -6.17 21.00
CA SER A 617 21.52 -5.31 19.94
C SER A 617 22.94 -4.88 20.30
N ALA A 618 23.70 -4.31 19.36
CA ALA A 618 25.03 -3.75 19.64
C ALA A 618 25.02 -2.63 20.70
N ARG A 619 23.83 -2.14 21.08
CA ARG A 619 23.65 -1.13 22.12
C ARG A 619 23.15 -1.70 23.44
N GLY A 620 22.69 -2.95 23.52
CA GLY A 620 22.29 -3.54 24.79
C GLY A 620 21.30 -4.69 24.66
N PHE A 621 20.34 -4.77 25.58
CA PHE A 621 19.40 -5.89 25.66
C PHE A 621 18.03 -5.44 26.16
N ALA A 622 17.00 -6.22 25.83
CA ALA A 622 15.65 -6.07 26.35
C ALA A 622 15.11 -7.43 26.79
N VAL A 623 14.35 -7.43 27.88
CA VAL A 623 13.76 -8.60 28.52
C VAL A 623 12.25 -8.39 28.58
N LEU A 624 11.51 -9.32 27.99
CA LEU A 624 10.06 -9.41 28.01
C LEU A 624 9.66 -10.56 28.92
N LYS A 625 8.68 -10.32 29.79
CA LYS A 625 8.11 -11.29 30.72
C LYS A 625 6.77 -11.81 30.22
N GLU A 626 6.31 -12.94 30.79
CA GLU A 626 5.02 -13.54 30.42
C GLU A 626 3.82 -12.66 30.78
N ASP A 627 3.95 -11.82 31.80
CA ASP A 627 2.94 -10.81 32.16
C ASP A 627 2.91 -9.60 31.19
N GLY A 628 3.79 -9.57 30.18
CA GLY A 628 3.91 -8.48 29.22
C GLY A 628 4.72 -7.29 29.71
N SER A 629 5.36 -7.37 30.89
CA SER A 629 6.32 -6.37 31.35
C SER A 629 7.61 -6.45 30.54
N LEU A 630 8.14 -5.27 30.19
CA LEU A 630 9.35 -5.13 29.39
C LEU A 630 10.31 -4.16 30.06
N THR A 631 11.57 -4.58 30.12
CA THR A 631 12.67 -3.76 30.63
C THR A 631 13.84 -3.83 29.65
N SER A 632 14.48 -2.69 29.37
CA SER A 632 15.64 -2.64 28.48
C SER A 632 16.75 -1.76 29.01
N TRP A 633 17.97 -2.06 28.57
CA TRP A 633 19.18 -1.36 28.96
C TRP A 633 20.01 -1.07 27.74
N GLN A 634 20.57 0.13 27.69
CA GLN A 634 21.53 0.49 26.66
C GLN A 634 22.86 0.92 27.26
N HIS A 635 23.89 0.69 26.48
CA HIS A 635 25.27 1.02 26.76
C HIS A 635 25.56 2.47 26.34
N ASP A 636 25.92 3.30 27.31
CA ASP A 636 26.48 4.63 27.08
C ASP A 636 27.95 4.63 27.52
N SER A 637 28.86 4.55 26.53
CA SER A 637 30.33 4.78 26.53
C SER A 637 31.23 4.24 27.67
N SER A 638 30.66 3.81 28.80
CA SER A 638 31.30 3.31 30.02
C SER A 638 30.30 2.71 31.04
N THR A 639 28.98 2.90 30.90
CA THR A 639 27.96 2.34 31.82
C THR A 639 26.68 1.91 31.08
N TYR A 640 25.98 0.92 31.64
CA TYR A 640 24.61 0.60 31.21
C TYR A 640 23.61 1.44 32.00
N LYS A 641 22.76 2.17 31.28
CA LYS A 641 21.64 2.91 31.85
C LYS A 641 20.33 2.20 31.51
N LEU A 642 19.41 2.23 32.47
CA LEU A 642 18.03 1.83 32.22
C LEU A 642 17.42 2.88 31.28
N GLU A 643 17.29 2.55 30.00
CA GLU A 643 16.70 3.43 29.00
C GLU A 643 15.19 3.25 28.91
N PHE A 644 14.72 2.02 29.17
CA PHE A 644 13.30 1.70 29.08
C PHE A 644 12.84 0.91 30.30
N GLY A 645 12.06 1.56 31.17
CA GLY A 645 11.52 0.99 32.40
C GLY A 645 9.99 0.98 32.42
N TYR A 646 9.42 -0.20 32.65
CA TYR A 646 8.04 -0.48 33.06
C TYR A 646 6.93 0.27 32.28
N PHE A 647 6.39 -0.35 31.22
CA PHE A 647 5.12 0.08 30.63
C PHE A 647 3.95 -0.31 31.53
N GLN A 648 3.37 0.62 32.27
CA GLN A 648 1.97 0.52 32.70
C GLN A 648 1.08 1.21 31.67
N THR A 649 0.89 0.57 30.51
CA THR A 649 -0.32 0.66 29.67
C THR A 649 -0.22 -0.35 28.50
N SER A 650 -1.33 -1.04 28.24
CA SER A 650 -1.62 -2.11 27.24
C SER A 650 -0.79 -3.41 27.17
N SER A 651 0.32 -3.56 27.91
CA SER A 651 1.18 -4.77 27.97
C SER A 651 1.81 -5.18 26.62
N VAL A 652 3.07 -5.64 26.65
CA VAL A 652 3.82 -6.00 25.43
C VAL A 652 3.49 -7.43 24.99
N LYS A 653 3.14 -7.59 23.71
CA LYS A 653 2.84 -8.87 23.06
C LYS A 653 4.12 -9.58 22.59
N SER A 654 4.96 -8.85 21.86
CA SER A 654 6.20 -9.34 21.24
C SER A 654 7.22 -8.22 21.05
N MET A 655 8.51 -8.56 20.98
CA MET A 655 9.57 -7.60 20.70
C MET A 655 10.60 -8.13 19.70
N VAL A 656 11.27 -7.22 19.01
CA VAL A 656 12.36 -7.48 18.07
C VAL A 656 13.50 -6.49 18.30
N SER A 657 14.71 -6.84 17.88
CA SER A 657 15.87 -5.96 17.86
C SER A 657 16.55 -5.97 16.50
N ASN A 658 17.15 -4.84 16.14
CA ASN A 658 18.09 -4.75 15.04
C ASN A 658 19.50 -4.49 15.57
N TYR A 659 20.44 -4.11 14.71
CA TYR A 659 21.83 -3.86 15.12
C TYR A 659 21.96 -2.83 16.25
N SER A 660 21.11 -1.79 16.32
CA SER A 660 21.31 -0.68 17.26
C SER A 660 20.07 -0.25 18.04
N SER A 661 18.91 -0.85 17.77
CA SER A 661 17.61 -0.41 18.30
C SER A 661 16.69 -1.59 18.63
N PHE A 662 15.61 -1.29 19.31
CA PHE A 662 14.57 -2.25 19.71
C PHE A 662 13.19 -1.74 19.32
N ALA A 663 12.26 -2.66 19.07
CA ALA A 663 10.85 -2.35 18.87
C ALA A 663 9.95 -3.41 19.54
N ALA A 664 8.80 -2.96 20.06
CA ALA A 664 7.83 -3.81 20.75
C ALA A 664 6.41 -3.53 20.24
N LEU A 665 5.68 -4.61 19.98
CA LEU A 665 4.26 -4.61 19.64
C LEU A 665 3.45 -4.79 20.93
N ARG A 666 2.52 -3.88 21.20
CA ARG A 666 1.62 -3.92 22.35
C ARG A 666 0.31 -4.66 22.02
N ASN A 667 -0.45 -5.07 23.04
CA ASN A 667 -1.72 -5.78 22.83
C ASN A 667 -2.81 -4.90 22.18
N ASP A 668 -2.70 -3.57 22.28
CA ASP A 668 -3.59 -2.61 21.61
C ASP A 668 -3.22 -2.39 20.12
N LYS A 669 -2.29 -3.19 19.59
CA LYS A 669 -1.80 -3.13 18.21
C LYS A 669 -1.02 -1.85 17.87
N THR A 670 -0.49 -1.17 18.88
CA THR A 670 0.47 -0.07 18.70
C THR A 670 1.92 -0.58 18.80
N VAL A 671 2.85 0.12 18.15
CA VAL A 671 4.28 -0.19 18.23
C VAL A 671 5.06 0.96 18.85
N VAL A 672 6.00 0.59 19.71
CA VAL A 672 7.01 1.49 20.26
C VAL A 672 8.41 1.02 19.90
N SER A 673 9.31 1.95 19.59
CA SER A 673 10.72 1.64 19.37
C SER A 673 11.61 2.61 20.14
N TRP A 674 12.79 2.15 20.51
CA TRP A 674 13.77 2.93 21.29
C TRP A 674 15.20 2.55 20.92
N GLY A 675 16.15 3.44 21.22
CA GLY A 675 17.56 3.35 20.82
C GLY A 675 17.94 4.36 19.75
N GLU A 676 18.79 3.95 18.82
CA GLU A 676 19.26 4.81 17.72
C GLU A 676 18.11 5.25 16.80
N VAL A 677 17.11 4.38 16.67
CA VAL A 677 15.83 4.63 16.00
C VAL A 677 14.72 4.60 17.06
N SER A 678 14.30 5.78 17.52
CA SER A 678 13.25 5.90 18.52
C SER A 678 11.93 6.40 17.91
N THR A 679 10.81 5.87 18.39
CA THR A 679 9.49 6.50 18.24
C THR A 679 9.33 7.69 19.18
N SER A 680 10.27 7.93 20.09
CA SER A 680 10.29 9.12 20.93
C SER A 680 11.14 10.24 20.34
N THR A 681 10.78 11.48 20.64
CA THR A 681 11.56 12.68 20.38
C THR A 681 12.74 12.79 21.37
N PRO A 682 13.77 13.62 21.07
CA PRO A 682 14.93 13.77 21.95
C PRO A 682 14.62 14.22 23.39
N ASP A 683 13.48 14.88 23.60
CA ASP A 683 12.94 15.31 24.90
C ASP A 683 12.04 14.27 25.58
N GLY A 684 11.91 13.07 24.99
CA GLY A 684 11.20 11.93 25.58
C GLY A 684 9.69 11.88 25.31
N GLY A 685 9.14 12.79 24.51
CA GLY A 685 7.75 12.71 24.02
C GLY A 685 7.59 11.66 22.91
N GLU A 686 6.37 11.18 22.65
CA GLU A 686 6.11 10.35 21.45
C GLU A 686 6.20 11.22 20.19
N ASN A 687 6.91 10.75 19.17
CA ASN A 687 6.91 11.35 17.83
C ASN A 687 5.49 11.17 17.24
N PRO A 688 4.68 12.24 17.15
CA PRO A 688 3.27 12.12 16.81
C PRO A 688 3.07 11.61 15.38
N GLU A 689 3.99 11.95 14.48
CA GLU A 689 3.92 11.53 13.08
C GLU A 689 4.10 10.01 12.96
N LEU A 690 5.10 9.44 13.63
CA LEU A 690 5.36 8.01 13.58
C LEU A 690 4.35 7.20 14.40
N ALA A 691 3.97 7.69 15.58
CA ALA A 691 2.97 7.04 16.44
C ALA A 691 1.62 6.88 15.72
N SER A 692 1.19 7.90 14.97
CA SER A 692 -0.05 7.84 14.18
C SER A 692 -0.03 6.78 13.07
N LYS A 693 1.16 6.39 12.58
CA LYS A 693 1.35 5.39 11.53
C LYS A 693 1.52 3.98 12.09
N LEU A 694 1.96 3.84 13.33
CA LEU A 694 2.22 2.56 13.99
C LEU A 694 1.04 2.05 14.83
N VAL A 695 -0.15 2.11 14.24
CA VAL A 695 -1.41 1.60 14.80
C VAL A 695 -1.96 0.46 13.95
N ASN A 696 -2.80 -0.40 14.54
CA ASN A 696 -3.38 -1.59 13.88
C ASN A 696 -2.33 -2.57 13.33
N VAL A 697 -1.18 -2.66 14.01
CA VAL A 697 -0.10 -3.58 13.66
C VAL A 697 -0.41 -4.99 14.17
N GLU A 698 -0.29 -5.99 13.31
CA GLU A 698 -0.48 -7.39 13.66
C GLU A 698 0.85 -8.12 13.88
N ARG A 699 1.87 -7.75 13.10
CA ARG A 699 3.20 -8.39 13.12
C ARG A 699 4.31 -7.35 13.01
N LEU A 700 5.45 -7.69 13.60
CA LEU A 700 6.62 -6.82 13.69
C LEU A 700 7.87 -7.62 13.31
N PHE A 701 8.66 -7.09 12.38
CA PHE A 701 9.93 -7.67 11.92
C PHE A 701 11.07 -6.65 12.08
N ALA A 702 12.27 -7.14 12.33
CA ALA A 702 13.48 -6.32 12.36
C ALA A 702 14.33 -6.57 11.12
N GLY A 703 14.79 -5.48 10.51
CA GLY A 703 15.85 -5.49 9.52
C GLY A 703 17.21 -5.25 10.16
N ARG A 704 18.26 -5.08 9.35
CA ARG A 704 19.62 -4.80 9.83
C ARG A 704 19.71 -3.45 10.56
N ARG A 705 19.06 -2.41 10.02
CA ARG A 705 19.08 -1.03 10.55
C ARG A 705 17.70 -0.35 10.64
N GLY A 706 16.62 -1.10 10.37
CA GLY A 706 15.24 -0.62 10.43
C GLY A 706 14.27 -1.65 11.00
N PHE A 707 12.99 -1.32 11.00
CA PHE A 707 11.89 -2.18 11.43
C PHE A 707 10.75 -2.14 10.40
N TYR A 708 9.96 -3.21 10.40
CA TYR A 708 8.82 -3.39 9.52
C TYR A 708 7.59 -3.77 10.36
N ALA A 709 6.55 -2.94 10.32
CA ALA A 709 5.27 -3.20 10.95
C ALA A 709 4.26 -3.61 9.89
N VAL A 710 3.66 -4.78 10.04
CA VAL A 710 2.67 -5.31 9.10
C VAL A 710 1.28 -5.21 9.73
N ARG A 711 0.37 -4.53 9.03
CA ARG A 711 -1.03 -4.36 9.43
C ARG A 711 -1.89 -5.53 8.97
N ALA A 712 -3.15 -5.56 9.42
CA ALA A 712 -4.11 -6.61 9.06
C ALA A 712 -4.44 -6.68 7.55
N ASP A 713 -4.20 -5.62 6.79
CA ASP A 713 -4.37 -5.56 5.34
C ASP A 713 -3.08 -5.94 4.57
N GLU A 714 -2.05 -6.44 5.28
CA GLU A 714 -0.71 -6.75 4.79
C GLU A 714 0.08 -5.52 4.30
N SER A 715 -0.40 -4.30 4.55
CA SER A 715 0.41 -3.11 4.34
C SER A 715 1.58 -3.06 5.33
N VAL A 716 2.73 -2.62 4.83
CA VAL A 716 3.99 -2.59 5.59
C VAL A 716 4.40 -1.15 5.84
N VAL A 717 4.56 -0.77 7.10
CA VAL A 717 5.17 0.50 7.51
C VAL A 717 6.62 0.24 7.89
N VAL A 718 7.54 1.00 7.28
CA VAL A 718 8.99 0.86 7.49
C VAL A 718 9.53 2.11 8.17
N TRP A 719 10.39 1.94 9.18
CA TRP A 719 11.09 3.06 9.84
C TRP A 719 12.50 2.67 10.31
N GLY A 720 13.37 3.68 10.44
CA GLY A 720 14.77 3.54 10.86
C GLY A 720 15.78 3.98 9.81
N SER A 721 17.07 3.74 10.07
CA SER A 721 18.15 4.06 9.12
C SER A 721 18.21 3.00 8.04
N VAL A 722 17.26 3.07 7.11
CA VAL A 722 17.21 2.21 5.94
C VAL A 722 18.06 2.83 4.83
N GLU A 723 19.35 3.07 5.13
CA GLU A 723 20.29 3.96 4.42
C GLU A 723 20.59 3.61 2.94
N SER A 724 19.91 2.63 2.35
CA SER A 724 20.23 2.09 1.01
C SER A 724 19.06 1.54 0.20
N LEU A 725 17.87 1.38 0.80
CA LEU A 725 16.69 0.86 0.07
C LEU A 725 16.00 1.94 -0.76
N ILE A 726 16.26 3.21 -0.43
CA ILE A 726 15.67 4.38 -1.06
C ILE A 726 16.81 5.35 -1.29
N ASN A 727 17.21 5.53 -2.54
CA ASN A 727 18.10 6.60 -2.92
C ASN A 727 17.43 7.93 -2.59
N GLU A 728 17.62 8.43 -1.37
CA GLU A 728 17.74 9.85 -1.02
C GLU A 728 18.05 10.00 0.48
N LYS A 729 18.99 10.89 0.78
CA LYS A 729 19.45 11.24 2.13
C LYS A 729 18.30 11.87 2.93
N GLN A 730 17.86 11.20 3.98
CA GLN A 730 17.43 11.71 5.31
C GLN A 730 16.79 10.53 6.08
N ASN A 731 16.42 10.71 7.35
CA ASN A 731 15.56 9.75 8.06
C ASN A 731 14.23 9.64 7.30
N VAL A 732 14.16 8.73 6.32
CA VAL A 732 13.02 8.63 5.42
C VAL A 732 11.93 7.81 6.09
N PHE A 733 10.81 8.47 6.40
CA PHE A 733 9.52 7.82 6.57
C PHE A 733 9.00 7.40 5.21
N VAL A 734 8.68 6.13 5.08
CA VAL A 734 8.09 5.58 3.85
C VAL A 734 6.72 5.08 4.23
N ASP A 735 5.74 5.98 4.23
CA ASP A 735 4.35 5.57 4.03
C ASP A 735 4.18 5.31 2.53
N GLN A 736 4.89 4.31 2.03
CA GLN A 736 4.33 3.57 0.94
C GLN A 736 3.43 2.57 1.64
N SER A 737 2.12 2.67 1.39
CA SER A 737 1.42 1.45 1.02
C SER A 737 2.25 0.85 -0.13
N VAL A 738 3.32 0.12 0.22
CA VAL A 738 3.94 -0.82 -0.70
C VAL A 738 2.86 -1.87 -0.83
N VAL A 739 1.88 -1.57 -1.68
CA VAL A 739 1.19 -2.60 -2.43
C VAL A 739 2.36 -3.34 -3.02
N LEU A 740 2.66 -4.51 -2.44
CA LEU A 740 3.76 -5.38 -2.83
C LEU A 740 3.43 -5.84 -4.26
N ASN A 741 3.67 -4.95 -5.20
CA ASN A 741 3.36 -5.10 -6.59
C ASN A 741 4.23 -6.25 -7.08
N PRO A 742 3.69 -7.23 -7.81
CA PRO A 742 4.53 -7.94 -8.75
C PRO A 742 5.15 -6.89 -9.69
N PRO A 743 6.46 -6.95 -9.98
CA PRO A 743 7.07 -6.02 -10.90
C PRO A 743 6.37 -6.15 -12.27
N SER A 744 6.05 -4.99 -12.84
CA SER A 744 5.77 -4.82 -14.27
C SER A 744 6.84 -5.49 -15.12
#